data_AF-A0A161YP22-F1
#
_entry.id   AF-A0A161YP22-F1
#
_cell.length_a   1.000
_cell.length_b   1.000
_cell.length_c   1.000
_cell.angle_alpha   90.00
_cell.angle_beta   90.00
_cell.angle_gamma   90.00
#
_symmetry.space_group_name_H-M   'P 1'
#
loop_
_entity.id
_entity.type
_entity.pdbx_description
1 polymer ?
#
loop_
_entity_poly.entity_id
_entity_poly.type
_entity_poly.pdbx_seq_one_letter_code
_entity_poly.pdbx_strand_id
1 'polypeptide(L)'
;MKIEKKIVLVLTAILLSACSVEDPYETGPTQSQQQEQAEQDKENAQSATFTVTIKDATGVEVKNATLSISGTTYTTDDSGQVALPDLPQGNYTISVNKSGFQSYLTTLQIDDETEPFDLNIQSKPSQSVSLFFAGDTMFGRRYMDQSLITMGNFLPDVEGALIRASSAAENAIALTQYVKPLVQSADFASVNLETPILSIPVSVHPTKEFAFFSLPETLQGLTEIGVDYVALGNNHVYDYLQNGLDDTLKYVTEAGLLHSGAGNNDSEAFAPLITNVNGLTVGIISATSITGEDNPIDYIASAQKGGAADLTDTASVTSAMESAIAQSDYAVAQLHGGDEYSYAPTRYISNRFDVLGAEGPDLMIAHHPHVAQGFGLIDGTPALLGLGNFVFEQNRIETLLGVAVIVEVDPTSELKTKSARAYPIYLEDYQPKLVTGFLSDYLIRRLGEFSDPNVAVIPKQGFAEVRFAQTVAPTASTPVQVTLPAGQHIVDLRAYAPSNAFLTGIQSTESAEIRMGRDLMLFGDFEDWDNDEEFGEVSRWENDSDNLTPCLTGAHRGRQGMCLVRTQFDNRPLRMPFKHTIRTMPITPGDSTLLAYHDMSLYGYSKGENAGVLSAEMSILTSEDNLVFSEQTLQIKAAGNYDWQTFEHSFSLPEDSNVLGPENLPARAVKLTFLHSPPADGEATLMLDDIALISWQKDIILTNGAWAQNTMHGMDFLQVNSQKDVTINLTFSSFQ
;
A
#
# COMPACT_ATOMS: atom_id res chain seq x y z
N MET A 1 -27.99 78.50 30.25
CA MET A 1 -29.40 78.24 30.61
C MET A 1 -29.69 76.75 30.39
N LYS A 2 -29.45 75.94 31.43
CA LYS A 2 -30.33 74.90 32.01
C LYS A 2 -30.53 73.64 31.17
N ILE A 3 -30.48 72.41 31.70
CA ILE A 3 -30.12 71.80 33.00
C ILE A 3 -29.99 70.30 32.71
N GLU A 4 -29.00 69.63 33.33
CA GLU A 4 -28.83 68.18 33.35
C GLU A 4 -29.97 67.45 34.08
N LYS A 5 -30.34 66.25 33.62
CA LYS A 5 -30.88 65.19 34.49
C LYS A 5 -30.22 63.85 34.12
N LYS A 6 -29.29 63.43 34.97
CA LYS A 6 -28.78 62.05 35.04
C LYS A 6 -29.87 61.19 35.71
N ILE A 7 -30.26 60.11 35.06
CA ILE A 7 -30.96 58.99 35.69
C ILE A 7 -29.95 57.85 35.80
N VAL A 8 -29.67 57.49 37.05
CA VAL A 8 -28.87 56.34 37.45
C VAL A 8 -29.77 55.11 37.34
N LEU A 9 -29.44 54.17 36.45
CA LEU A 9 -29.96 52.81 36.50
C LEU A 9 -28.84 51.92 37.01
N VAL A 10 -29.03 51.39 38.22
CA VAL A 10 -28.14 50.42 38.85
C VAL A 10 -28.31 49.09 38.09
N LEU A 11 -27.32 48.73 37.25
CA LEU A 11 -27.19 47.35 36.78
C LEU A 11 -26.38 46.59 37.82
N THR A 12 -27.08 45.74 38.57
CA THR A 12 -26.48 44.71 39.41
C THR A 12 -25.75 43.73 38.49
N ALA A 13 -24.42 43.76 38.49
CA ALA A 13 -23.61 42.75 37.83
C ALA A 13 -23.78 41.42 38.59
N ILE A 14 -24.61 40.53 38.07
CA ILE A 14 -24.53 39.12 38.42
C ILE A 14 -23.33 38.58 37.65
N LEU A 15 -22.17 38.56 38.31
CA LEU A 15 -21.06 37.69 37.95
C LEU A 15 -21.55 36.25 38.13
N LEU A 16 -22.13 35.67 37.07
CA LEU A 16 -22.13 34.23 36.91
C LEU A 16 -20.67 33.86 36.60
N SER A 17 -19.89 33.69 37.66
CA SER A 17 -18.74 32.79 37.60
C SER A 17 -19.30 31.46 37.13
N ALA A 18 -19.03 31.09 35.89
CA ALA A 18 -19.03 29.69 35.53
C ALA A 18 -17.96 29.06 36.41
N CYS A 19 -18.35 28.55 37.57
CA CYS A 19 -17.60 27.48 38.19
C CYS A 19 -17.68 26.35 37.17
N SER A 20 -16.58 26.10 36.45
CA SER A 20 -16.35 24.72 36.02
C SER A 20 -16.43 23.92 37.32
N VAL A 21 -17.41 23.03 37.39
CA VAL A 21 -17.30 21.94 38.35
C VAL A 21 -16.16 21.13 37.74
N GLU A 22 -14.94 21.28 38.27
CA GLU A 22 -13.89 20.29 38.06
C GLU A 22 -14.53 18.95 38.36
N ASP A 23 -14.55 18.05 37.38
CA ASP A 23 -14.89 16.68 37.69
C ASP A 23 -13.88 16.22 38.74
N PRO A 24 -14.29 15.82 39.95
CA PRO A 24 -13.34 15.34 40.97
C PRO A 24 -12.57 14.09 40.52
N TYR A 25 -12.90 13.53 39.35
CA TYR A 25 -12.22 12.44 38.66
C TYR A 25 -11.46 12.88 37.39
N GLU A 26 -11.49 14.16 36.97
CA GLU A 26 -10.52 14.72 36.00
C GLU A 26 -9.17 14.87 36.70
N THR A 27 -8.47 13.76 36.83
CA THR A 27 -7.03 13.78 37.08
C THR A 27 -6.39 14.16 35.76
N GLY A 28 -5.60 15.24 35.71
CA GLY A 28 -4.83 15.60 34.51
C GLY A 28 -3.93 14.45 34.01
N PRO A 29 -3.05 14.69 33.01
CA PRO A 29 -2.29 13.62 32.37
C PRO A 29 -1.58 12.75 33.41
N THR A 30 -1.73 11.44 33.24
CA THR A 30 -1.14 10.39 34.06
C THR A 30 0.39 10.49 34.08
N GLN A 31 1.04 9.82 35.03
CA GLN A 31 2.51 9.85 35.09
C GLN A 31 3.13 9.23 33.83
N SER A 32 2.53 8.15 33.33
CA SER A 32 2.95 7.51 32.08
C SER A 32 2.82 8.46 30.88
N GLN A 33 1.69 9.17 30.75
CA GLN A 33 1.49 10.13 29.67
C GLN A 33 2.47 11.30 29.73
N GLN A 34 2.78 11.82 30.93
CA GLN A 34 3.77 12.89 31.09
C GLN A 34 5.18 12.44 30.72
N GLN A 35 5.55 11.20 31.05
CA GLN A 35 6.84 10.64 30.68
C GLN A 35 6.95 10.46 29.17
N GLU A 36 5.90 9.95 28.53
CA GLU A 36 5.88 9.74 27.08
C GLU A 36 5.94 11.07 26.33
N GLN A 37 5.16 12.08 26.75
CA GLN A 37 5.24 13.41 26.17
C GLN A 37 6.66 14.00 26.29
N ALA A 38 7.34 13.78 27.42
CA ALA A 38 8.69 14.27 27.61
C ALA A 38 9.72 13.55 26.70
N GLU A 39 9.51 12.27 26.39
CA GLU A 39 10.37 11.54 25.46
C GLU A 39 10.10 11.96 24.02
N GLN A 40 8.82 12.14 23.64
CA GLN A 40 8.44 12.68 22.33
C GLN A 40 9.00 14.09 22.11
N ASP A 41 8.91 14.97 23.11
CA ASP A 41 9.49 16.33 23.05
C ASP A 41 11.01 16.28 22.86
N LYS A 42 11.67 15.26 23.43
CA LYS A 42 13.11 15.06 23.30
C LYS A 42 13.48 14.53 21.92
N GLU A 43 12.75 13.56 21.38
CA GLU A 43 12.96 13.05 20.02
C GLU A 43 12.68 14.12 18.96
N ASN A 44 11.58 14.86 19.08
CA ASN A 44 11.23 15.94 18.16
C ASN A 44 12.26 17.08 18.17
N ALA A 45 13.05 17.22 19.25
CA ALA A 45 14.14 18.18 19.35
C ALA A 45 15.47 17.67 18.75
N GLN A 46 15.58 16.37 18.46
CA GLN A 46 16.75 15.80 17.82
C GLN A 46 16.77 16.12 16.34
N SER A 47 17.92 16.60 15.88
CA SER A 47 18.23 16.75 14.47
C SER A 47 19.70 16.38 14.27
N ALA A 48 20.01 15.88 13.10
CA ALA A 48 21.35 15.44 12.79
C ALA A 48 21.81 15.98 11.43
N THR A 49 23.13 16.15 11.32
CA THR A 49 23.78 16.55 10.08
C THR A 49 24.34 15.30 9.40
N PHE A 50 23.85 15.01 8.21
CA PHE A 50 24.23 13.82 7.46
C PHE A 50 25.06 14.19 6.25
N THR A 51 25.94 13.28 5.81
CA THR A 51 26.65 13.42 4.54
C THR A 51 26.19 12.34 3.59
N VAL A 52 25.72 12.75 2.41
CA VAL A 52 25.36 11.85 1.32
C VAL A 52 26.43 11.95 0.26
N THR A 53 26.94 10.81 -0.20
CA THR A 53 27.86 10.76 -1.35
C THR A 53 27.11 10.23 -2.56
N ILE A 54 27.15 10.95 -3.67
CA ILE A 54 26.53 10.51 -4.92
C ILE A 54 27.61 9.91 -5.80
N LYS A 55 27.40 8.66 -6.20
CA LYS A 55 28.30 7.88 -7.05
C LYS A 55 27.57 7.40 -8.28
N ASP A 56 28.31 7.13 -9.35
CA ASP A 56 27.77 6.42 -10.50
C ASP A 56 27.74 4.90 -10.26
N ALA A 57 27.16 4.15 -11.18
CA ALA A 57 27.09 2.69 -11.12
C ALA A 57 28.44 1.97 -11.06
N THR A 58 29.56 2.66 -11.35
CA THR A 58 30.92 2.14 -11.25
C THR A 58 31.61 2.49 -9.93
N GLY A 59 30.94 3.26 -9.07
CA GLY A 59 31.43 3.73 -7.78
C GLY A 59 32.22 5.03 -7.84
N VAL A 60 32.22 5.74 -8.98
CA VAL A 60 32.93 7.02 -9.13
C VAL A 60 32.06 8.18 -8.64
N GLU A 61 32.65 9.11 -7.90
CA GLU A 61 31.94 10.26 -7.32
C GLU A 61 31.39 11.22 -8.39
N VAL A 62 30.12 11.60 -8.26
CA VAL A 62 29.42 12.48 -9.20
C VAL A 62 29.36 13.91 -8.67
N LYS A 63 30.19 14.77 -9.24
CA LYS A 63 30.23 16.20 -8.91
C LYS A 63 29.12 17.01 -9.58
N ASN A 64 28.71 18.11 -8.92
CA ASN A 64 27.67 19.02 -9.39
C ASN A 64 26.35 18.30 -9.74
N ALA A 65 25.98 17.27 -8.97
CA ALA A 65 24.67 16.66 -8.99
C ALA A 65 23.75 17.41 -8.03
N THR A 66 22.50 17.58 -8.43
CA THR A 66 21.48 18.28 -7.65
C THR A 66 20.75 17.26 -6.80
N LEU A 67 20.77 17.42 -5.47
CA LEU A 67 20.01 16.60 -4.53
C LEU A 67 18.89 17.44 -3.92
N SER A 68 17.66 16.96 -3.93
CA SER A 68 16.52 17.60 -3.28
C SER A 68 15.92 16.72 -2.19
N ILE A 69 15.64 17.32 -1.04
CA ILE A 69 15.02 16.71 0.14
C ILE A 69 14.23 17.79 0.88
N SER A 70 12.99 17.49 1.31
CA SER A 70 12.09 18.41 2.02
C SER A 70 11.99 19.80 1.36
N GLY A 71 11.82 19.82 0.02
CA GLY A 71 11.73 21.06 -0.76
C GLY A 71 13.03 21.88 -0.85
N THR A 72 14.11 21.46 -0.20
CA THR A 72 15.42 22.11 -0.23
C THR A 72 16.35 21.41 -1.20
N THR A 73 17.15 22.19 -1.92
CA THR A 73 18.06 21.67 -2.93
C THR A 73 19.51 21.97 -2.58
N TYR A 74 20.35 20.94 -2.75
CA TYR A 74 21.79 20.95 -2.52
C TYR A 74 22.53 20.54 -3.79
N THR A 75 23.84 20.79 -3.83
CA THR A 75 24.70 20.41 -4.97
C THR A 75 25.95 19.73 -4.46
N THR A 76 26.29 18.59 -5.06
CA THR A 76 27.50 17.85 -4.68
C THR A 76 28.78 18.63 -4.99
N ASP A 77 29.74 18.53 -4.08
CA ASP A 77 31.08 19.10 -4.24
C ASP A 77 31.99 18.27 -5.19
N ASP A 78 33.28 18.59 -5.22
CA ASP A 78 34.27 17.88 -6.05
C ASP A 78 34.52 16.43 -5.60
N SER A 79 34.13 16.07 -4.37
CA SER A 79 34.12 14.69 -3.85
C SER A 79 32.75 14.01 -3.98
N GLY A 80 31.80 14.62 -4.70
CA GLY A 80 30.46 14.05 -4.86
C GLY A 80 29.61 14.09 -3.58
N GLN A 81 30.01 14.87 -2.58
CA GLN A 81 29.37 14.89 -1.27
C GLN A 81 28.41 16.09 -1.11
N VAL A 82 27.34 15.86 -0.36
CA VAL A 82 26.42 16.89 0.15
C VAL A 82 26.27 16.70 1.66
N ALA A 83 26.47 17.78 2.42
CA ALA A 83 26.06 17.82 3.82
C ALA A 83 24.62 18.32 3.92
N LEU A 84 23.77 17.56 4.62
CA LEU A 84 22.39 17.86 4.92
C LEU A 84 22.31 18.27 6.40
N PRO A 85 22.33 19.57 6.73
CA PRO A 85 22.36 20.02 8.11
C PRO A 85 20.97 19.96 8.75
N ASP A 86 20.94 19.68 10.05
CA ASP A 86 19.80 19.87 10.94
C ASP A 86 18.49 19.22 10.45
N LEU A 87 18.57 18.02 9.86
CA LEU A 87 17.38 17.25 9.51
C LEU A 87 16.76 16.64 10.77
N PRO A 88 15.48 16.92 11.07
CA PRO A 88 14.75 16.21 12.11
C PRO A 88 14.70 14.71 11.84
N GLN A 89 14.48 13.91 12.88
CA GLN A 89 14.12 12.51 12.67
C GLN A 89 12.80 12.40 11.89
N GLY A 90 12.68 11.36 11.06
CA GLY A 90 11.50 11.14 10.24
C GLY A 90 11.79 10.45 8.92
N ASN A 91 10.76 10.33 8.08
CA ASN A 91 10.84 9.71 6.77
C ASN A 91 10.94 10.77 5.69
N TYR A 92 11.85 10.56 4.73
CA TYR A 92 12.17 11.56 3.71
C TYR A 92 12.25 10.95 2.32
N THR A 93 11.78 11.71 1.34
CA THR A 93 12.02 11.43 -0.08
C THR A 93 13.23 12.21 -0.55
N ILE A 94 14.22 11.51 -1.11
CA ILE A 94 15.39 12.12 -1.74
C ILE A 94 15.29 11.93 -3.24
N SER A 95 15.50 13.01 -3.99
CA SER A 95 15.68 12.96 -5.44
C SER A 95 17.06 13.49 -5.85
N VAL A 96 17.66 12.86 -6.85
CA VAL A 96 18.94 13.25 -7.42
C VAL A 96 18.79 13.43 -8.91
N ASN A 97 19.26 14.59 -9.39
CA ASN A 97 19.22 14.97 -10.80
C ASN A 97 20.60 15.40 -11.28
N LYS A 98 21.04 14.83 -12.41
CA LYS A 98 22.29 15.20 -13.08
C LYS A 98 22.19 14.96 -14.57
N SER A 99 22.56 15.95 -15.38
CA SER A 99 22.63 15.79 -16.84
C SER A 99 23.56 14.62 -17.21
N GLY A 100 23.08 13.71 -18.06
CA GLY A 100 23.76 12.47 -18.43
C GLY A 100 23.45 11.28 -17.53
N PHE A 101 22.64 11.45 -16.49
CA PHE A 101 22.18 10.39 -15.59
C PHE A 101 20.66 10.33 -15.54
N GLN A 102 20.14 9.16 -15.18
CA GLN A 102 18.71 8.97 -14.93
C GLN A 102 18.32 9.71 -13.65
N SER A 103 17.12 10.28 -13.63
CA SER A 103 16.53 10.85 -12.42
C SER A 103 16.42 9.75 -11.37
N TYR A 104 16.99 9.96 -10.19
CA TYR A 104 16.98 8.95 -9.13
C TYR A 104 16.10 9.44 -7.98
N LEU A 105 15.25 8.56 -7.45
CA LEU A 105 14.40 8.84 -6.29
C LEU A 105 14.42 7.62 -5.37
N THR A 106 14.52 7.89 -4.07
CA THR A 106 14.54 6.89 -2.99
C THR A 106 13.82 7.46 -1.76
N THR A 107 13.34 6.59 -0.89
CA THR A 107 12.96 6.97 0.48
C THR A 107 14.09 6.66 1.45
N LEU A 108 14.03 7.28 2.61
CA LEU A 108 15.04 7.28 3.66
C LEU A 108 14.30 7.45 4.98
N GLN A 109 14.76 6.74 6.02
CA GLN A 109 14.39 7.01 7.40
C GLN A 109 15.61 7.62 8.10
N ILE A 110 15.41 8.72 8.82
CA ILE A 110 16.42 9.43 9.60
C ILE A 110 16.18 9.20 11.09
N ASP A 111 17.18 8.66 11.79
CA ASP A 111 17.28 8.47 13.26
C ASP A 111 18.67 8.86 13.77
N ASP A 112 18.82 8.78 15.10
CA ASP A 112 20.08 8.86 15.84
C ASP A 112 21.14 7.83 15.40
N GLU A 113 20.77 6.72 14.73
CA GLU A 113 21.70 5.69 14.24
C GLU A 113 22.07 5.86 12.77
N THR A 114 21.53 6.87 12.08
CA THR A 114 21.73 7.02 10.65
C THR A 114 23.17 7.39 10.32
N GLU A 115 23.88 6.49 9.65
CA GLU A 115 25.24 6.68 9.16
C GLU A 115 25.27 7.36 7.78
N PRO A 116 26.40 7.97 7.37
CA PRO A 116 26.60 8.43 6.00
C PRO A 116 26.35 7.31 4.98
N PHE A 117 25.62 7.61 3.91
CA PHE A 117 25.26 6.63 2.88
C PHE A 117 25.60 7.11 1.46
N ASP A 118 25.77 6.12 0.58
CA ASP A 118 26.05 6.34 -0.83
C ASP A 118 24.77 6.18 -1.66
N LEU A 119 24.50 7.12 -2.57
CA LEU A 119 23.48 6.99 -3.59
C LEU A 119 24.13 6.69 -4.94
N ASN A 120 23.78 5.55 -5.52
CA ASN A 120 24.33 5.10 -6.81
C ASN A 120 23.35 5.42 -7.94
N ILE A 121 23.71 6.37 -8.80
CA ILE A 121 22.90 6.79 -9.94
C ILE A 121 23.39 6.17 -11.25
N GLN A 122 22.46 5.88 -12.15
CA GLN A 122 22.75 5.23 -13.44
C GLN A 122 22.93 6.27 -14.54
N SER A 123 23.86 6.03 -15.46
CA SER A 123 24.01 6.86 -16.66
C SER A 123 22.76 6.75 -17.54
N LYS A 124 22.28 7.87 -18.09
CA LYS A 124 21.15 7.90 -19.03
C LYS A 124 21.65 7.61 -20.44
N PRO A 125 21.27 6.49 -21.09
CA PRO A 125 21.62 6.24 -22.49
C PRO A 125 21.14 7.38 -23.39
N SER A 126 21.86 7.64 -24.49
CA SER A 126 21.41 8.65 -25.46
C SER A 126 20.05 8.27 -26.02
N GLN A 127 19.09 9.20 -26.01
CA GLN A 127 17.71 8.99 -26.49
C GLN A 127 16.84 8.10 -25.58
N SER A 128 17.29 7.75 -24.37
CA SER A 128 16.42 7.03 -23.44
C SER A 128 15.32 7.93 -22.88
N VAL A 129 14.16 7.33 -22.64
CA VAL A 129 12.97 7.98 -22.10
C VAL A 129 12.49 7.19 -20.90
N SER A 130 12.16 7.87 -19.81
CA SER A 130 11.56 7.25 -18.62
C SER A 130 10.04 7.36 -18.68
N LEU A 131 9.32 6.24 -18.55
CA LEU A 131 7.85 6.22 -18.53
C LEU A 131 7.37 5.75 -17.16
N PHE A 132 6.45 6.49 -16.54
CA PHE A 132 5.82 6.18 -15.26
C PHE A 132 4.45 5.52 -15.48
N PHE A 133 4.18 4.46 -14.71
CA PHE A 133 2.90 3.77 -14.68
C PHE A 133 2.44 3.56 -13.24
N ALA A 134 1.22 3.94 -12.92
CA ALA A 134 0.56 3.56 -11.68
C ALA A 134 -0.85 3.03 -11.95
N GLY A 135 -1.43 2.39 -10.94
CA GLY A 135 -2.66 1.63 -11.09
C GLY A 135 -3.95 2.45 -11.00
N ASP A 136 -4.94 1.84 -10.36
CA ASP A 136 -6.34 2.30 -10.38
C ASP A 136 -6.50 3.64 -9.66
N THR A 137 -7.16 4.58 -10.34
CA THR A 137 -7.25 6.00 -9.97
C THR A 137 -8.69 6.50 -10.08
N MET A 138 -9.24 7.02 -8.98
CA MET A 138 -10.54 7.69 -8.89
C MET A 138 -10.60 8.69 -7.72
N PHE A 139 -11.48 9.69 -7.80
CA PHE A 139 -11.72 10.70 -6.74
C PHE A 139 -13.19 10.72 -6.27
N GLY A 140 -13.93 9.63 -6.50
CA GLY A 140 -15.36 9.51 -6.23
C GLY A 140 -15.72 8.85 -4.89
N ARG A 141 -17.01 8.54 -4.69
CA ARG A 141 -17.49 7.72 -3.55
C ARG A 141 -17.01 8.22 -2.18
N ARG A 142 -16.17 7.48 -1.46
CA ARG A 142 -15.80 7.84 -0.07
C ARG A 142 -14.94 9.08 0.05
N TYR A 143 -14.33 9.53 -1.05
CA TYR A 143 -13.74 10.86 -1.11
C TYR A 143 -14.80 11.95 -0.91
N MET A 144 -16.01 11.75 -1.43
CA MET A 144 -17.10 12.73 -1.38
C MET A 144 -18.07 12.51 -0.21
N ASP A 145 -18.23 11.26 0.24
CA ASP A 145 -19.00 10.88 1.44
C ASP A 145 -18.58 9.47 1.89
N GLN A 146 -17.96 9.39 3.06
CA GLN A 146 -17.39 8.16 3.63
C GLN A 146 -18.39 7.02 3.81
N SER A 147 -19.70 7.32 3.88
CA SER A 147 -20.76 6.33 4.03
C SER A 147 -21.17 5.64 2.73
N LEU A 148 -20.75 6.16 1.57
CA LEU A 148 -21.19 5.66 0.28
C LEU A 148 -20.55 4.31 -0.08
N ILE A 149 -21.41 3.36 -0.46
CA ILE A 149 -21.01 2.08 -1.03
C ILE A 149 -21.07 2.13 -2.56
N THR A 150 -21.97 2.91 -3.15
CA THR A 150 -22.12 3.13 -4.60
C THR A 150 -22.62 4.56 -4.83
N MET A 151 -22.32 5.16 -5.98
CA MET A 151 -22.78 6.51 -6.33
C MET A 151 -24.18 6.49 -6.92
N GLY A 152 -24.95 7.53 -6.60
CA GLY A 152 -26.31 7.71 -7.06
C GLY A 152 -26.44 8.82 -8.08
N ASN A 153 -27.66 9.36 -8.19
CA ASN A 153 -27.98 10.39 -9.17
C ASN A 153 -27.89 11.83 -8.63
N PHE A 154 -27.09 12.04 -7.58
CA PHE A 154 -26.93 13.32 -6.91
C PHE A 154 -25.47 13.52 -6.51
N LEU A 155 -25.10 14.79 -6.30
CA LEU A 155 -23.77 15.18 -5.82
C LEU A 155 -23.77 15.24 -4.29
N PRO A 156 -22.93 14.46 -3.59
CA PRO A 156 -22.80 14.56 -2.14
C PRO A 156 -22.18 15.90 -1.71
N ASP A 157 -22.61 16.41 -0.56
CA ASP A 157 -21.97 17.53 0.15
C ASP A 157 -22.11 17.25 1.64
N VAL A 158 -21.15 16.48 2.19
CA VAL A 158 -21.09 16.15 3.60
C VAL A 158 -19.90 16.83 4.26
N GLU A 159 -20.07 17.21 5.52
CA GLU A 159 -18.98 17.69 6.35
C GLU A 159 -17.95 16.57 6.54
N GLY A 160 -16.66 16.89 6.39
CA GLY A 160 -15.57 15.90 6.48
C GLY A 160 -15.29 15.12 5.19
N ALA A 161 -15.96 15.41 4.08
CA ALA A 161 -15.57 14.88 2.78
C ALA A 161 -14.16 15.35 2.38
N LEU A 162 -13.34 14.42 1.87
CA LEU A 162 -12.00 14.72 1.35
C LEU A 162 -12.08 15.58 0.08
N ILE A 163 -13.08 15.33 -0.78
CA ILE A 163 -13.36 16.11 -1.99
C ILE A 163 -14.73 16.77 -1.84
N ARG A 164 -14.74 18.10 -1.78
CA ARG A 164 -15.98 18.90 -1.81
C ARG A 164 -16.13 19.57 -3.16
N ALA A 165 -17.35 19.61 -3.70
CA ALA A 165 -17.61 20.17 -5.02
C ALA A 165 -17.10 21.62 -5.19
N SER A 166 -17.16 22.44 -4.15
CA SER A 166 -16.68 23.83 -4.18
C SER A 166 -15.16 23.99 -4.24
N SER A 167 -14.40 22.95 -3.88
CA SER A 167 -12.94 22.98 -3.75
C SER A 167 -12.29 21.72 -4.35
N ALA A 168 -12.97 21.04 -5.27
CA ALA A 168 -12.60 19.70 -5.71
C ALA A 168 -11.20 19.64 -6.33
N ALA A 169 -10.79 20.66 -7.08
CA ALA A 169 -9.44 20.79 -7.62
C ALA A 169 -8.39 20.91 -6.50
N GLU A 170 -8.55 21.87 -5.59
CA GLU A 170 -7.63 22.10 -4.46
C GLU A 170 -7.51 20.83 -3.60
N ASN A 171 -8.63 20.15 -3.35
CA ASN A 171 -8.65 18.92 -2.58
C ASN A 171 -7.92 17.78 -3.31
N ALA A 172 -8.15 17.59 -4.62
CA ALA A 172 -7.47 16.55 -5.39
C ALA A 172 -5.95 16.78 -5.49
N ILE A 173 -5.52 18.05 -5.58
CA ILE A 173 -4.10 18.42 -5.54
C ILE A 173 -3.49 18.06 -4.19
N ALA A 174 -4.17 18.39 -3.08
CA ALA A 174 -3.70 18.06 -1.74
C ALA A 174 -3.56 16.53 -1.56
N LEU A 175 -4.55 15.75 -2.00
CA LEU A 175 -4.52 14.28 -1.87
C LEU A 175 -3.33 13.62 -2.59
N THR A 176 -2.83 14.23 -3.66
CA THR A 176 -1.80 13.63 -4.52
C THR A 176 -0.40 14.22 -4.32
N GLN A 177 -0.25 15.19 -3.42
CA GLN A 177 0.98 15.97 -3.30
C GLN A 177 2.23 15.15 -2.97
N TYR A 178 2.09 14.10 -2.14
CA TYR A 178 3.22 13.30 -1.64
C TYR A 178 3.88 12.43 -2.72
N VAL A 179 3.15 12.06 -3.78
CA VAL A 179 3.68 11.31 -4.92
C VAL A 179 4.16 12.21 -6.07
N LYS A 180 3.96 13.52 -5.98
CA LYS A 180 4.39 14.48 -7.01
C LYS A 180 5.86 14.34 -7.42
N PRO A 181 6.84 14.24 -6.50
CA PRO A 181 8.24 14.12 -6.88
C PRO A 181 8.53 12.84 -7.68
N LEU A 182 7.78 11.75 -7.41
CA LEU A 182 7.91 10.49 -8.14
C LEU A 182 7.38 10.61 -9.55
N VAL A 183 6.15 11.11 -9.71
CA VAL A 183 5.51 11.22 -11.04
C VAL A 183 6.30 12.17 -11.93
N GLN A 184 6.74 13.32 -11.41
CA GLN A 184 7.54 14.31 -12.14
C GLN A 184 8.98 13.87 -12.44
N SER A 185 9.43 12.72 -11.92
CA SER A 185 10.76 12.19 -12.22
C SER A 185 10.84 11.47 -13.57
N ALA A 186 9.69 11.16 -14.17
CA ALA A 186 9.57 10.53 -15.48
C ALA A 186 9.34 11.57 -16.61
N ASP A 187 9.57 11.14 -17.86
CA ASP A 187 9.38 11.95 -19.05
C ASP A 187 7.91 11.89 -19.56
N PHE A 188 7.16 10.87 -19.14
CA PHE A 188 5.75 10.66 -19.44
C PHE A 188 5.09 9.78 -18.37
N ALA A 189 3.89 10.13 -17.91
CA ALA A 189 3.20 9.41 -16.85
C ALA A 189 1.78 8.95 -17.23
N SER A 190 1.47 7.71 -16.84
CA SER A 190 0.22 7.01 -17.11
C SER A 190 -0.42 6.47 -15.83
N VAL A 191 -1.74 6.60 -15.73
CA VAL A 191 -2.58 5.94 -14.70
C VAL A 191 -3.81 5.27 -15.32
N ASN A 192 -4.44 4.31 -14.62
CA ASN A 192 -5.76 3.81 -15.01
C ASN A 192 -6.85 4.67 -14.37
N LEU A 193 -7.58 5.46 -15.16
CA LEU A 193 -8.66 6.30 -14.64
C LEU A 193 -9.97 5.48 -14.61
N GLU A 194 -10.24 4.86 -13.47
CA GLU A 194 -11.31 3.89 -13.27
C GLU A 194 -12.60 4.53 -12.78
N THR A 195 -12.94 5.67 -13.38
CA THR A 195 -14.13 6.43 -13.01
C THR A 195 -14.53 7.33 -14.17
N PRO A 196 -15.84 7.47 -14.46
CA PRO A 196 -16.28 8.48 -15.40
C PRO A 196 -16.13 9.87 -14.75
N ILE A 197 -15.86 10.86 -15.59
CA ILE A 197 -15.67 12.25 -15.20
C ILE A 197 -16.88 13.05 -15.67
N LEU A 198 -17.67 13.57 -14.73
CA LEU A 198 -18.91 14.26 -15.05
C LEU A 198 -19.33 15.25 -13.97
N SER A 199 -19.98 16.33 -14.39
CA SER A 199 -20.44 17.38 -13.48
C SER A 199 -21.88 17.17 -12.99
N ILE A 200 -22.67 16.36 -13.70
CA ILE A 200 -24.10 16.15 -13.43
C ILE A 200 -24.42 14.64 -13.48
N PRO A 201 -24.48 13.95 -12.33
CA PRO A 201 -24.67 12.50 -12.27
C PRO A 201 -26.14 12.11 -12.47
N VAL A 202 -26.75 12.29 -13.65
CA VAL A 202 -28.20 12.01 -13.84
C VAL A 202 -28.53 10.70 -14.56
N SER A 203 -27.54 10.03 -15.14
CA SER A 203 -27.72 8.85 -16.01
C SER A 203 -27.05 7.58 -15.46
N VAL A 204 -27.14 7.35 -14.15
CA VAL A 204 -26.59 6.15 -13.49
C VAL A 204 -27.06 4.87 -14.19
N HIS A 205 -26.15 3.92 -14.38
CA HIS A 205 -26.45 2.60 -14.92
C HIS A 205 -27.50 1.88 -14.05
N PRO A 206 -28.61 1.39 -14.62
CA PRO A 206 -29.77 0.97 -13.84
C PRO A 206 -29.60 -0.33 -13.05
N THR A 207 -28.62 -1.17 -13.43
CA THR A 207 -28.43 -2.50 -12.85
C THR A 207 -27.00 -2.76 -12.37
N LYS A 208 -26.07 -1.82 -12.56
CA LYS A 208 -24.69 -2.02 -12.15
C LYS A 208 -24.63 -1.84 -10.63
N GLU A 209 -24.03 -2.80 -9.93
CA GLU A 209 -23.96 -2.79 -8.48
C GLU A 209 -23.17 -1.60 -7.93
N PHE A 210 -21.98 -1.38 -8.50
CA PHE A 210 -21.09 -0.28 -8.15
C PHE A 210 -20.97 0.70 -9.32
N ALA A 211 -21.57 1.87 -9.15
CA ALA A 211 -21.40 3.00 -10.05
C ALA A 211 -20.52 4.04 -9.36
N PHE A 212 -19.55 4.59 -10.09
CA PHE A 212 -18.65 5.63 -9.64
C PHE A 212 -18.76 6.86 -10.52
N PHE A 213 -18.43 8.03 -9.97
CA PHE A 213 -18.06 9.20 -10.77
C PHE A 213 -17.10 10.07 -9.98
N SER A 214 -16.28 10.83 -10.70
CA SER A 214 -15.46 11.90 -10.14
C SER A 214 -15.80 13.23 -10.81
N LEU A 215 -15.54 14.32 -10.10
CA LEU A 215 -15.80 15.67 -10.60
C LEU A 215 -14.72 16.10 -11.61
N PRO A 216 -15.06 16.84 -12.68
CA PRO A 216 -14.08 17.31 -13.66
C PRO A 216 -12.87 18.03 -13.06
N GLU A 217 -13.10 18.83 -12.03
CA GLU A 217 -12.08 19.59 -11.31
C GLU A 217 -11.01 18.70 -10.66
N THR A 218 -11.35 17.44 -10.32
CA THR A 218 -10.40 16.51 -9.68
C THR A 218 -9.29 16.06 -10.64
N LEU A 219 -9.48 16.16 -11.96
CA LEU A 219 -8.43 15.92 -12.95
C LEU A 219 -7.22 16.83 -12.73
N GLN A 220 -7.41 18.00 -12.10
CA GLN A 220 -6.28 18.88 -11.78
C GLN A 220 -5.28 18.21 -10.82
N GLY A 221 -5.74 17.36 -9.90
CA GLY A 221 -4.85 16.57 -9.04
C GLY A 221 -3.88 15.69 -9.84
N LEU A 222 -4.34 15.12 -10.96
CA LEU A 222 -3.49 14.32 -11.85
C LEU A 222 -2.55 15.18 -12.69
N THR A 223 -3.04 16.28 -13.28
CA THR A 223 -2.19 17.15 -14.11
C THR A 223 -1.12 17.88 -13.31
N GLU A 224 -1.39 18.25 -12.05
CA GLU A 224 -0.45 18.99 -11.19
C GLU A 224 0.72 18.14 -10.70
N ILE A 225 0.54 16.83 -10.60
CA ILE A 225 1.61 15.88 -10.32
C ILE A 225 2.35 15.43 -11.59
N GLY A 226 1.85 15.80 -12.78
CA GLY A 226 2.49 15.52 -14.06
C GLY A 226 2.01 14.25 -14.76
N VAL A 227 0.77 13.80 -14.52
CA VAL A 227 0.15 12.74 -15.35
C VAL A 227 -0.15 13.29 -16.75
N ASP A 228 0.26 12.56 -17.78
CA ASP A 228 0.06 12.91 -19.18
C ASP A 228 -1.06 12.09 -19.84
N TYR A 229 -1.26 10.86 -19.36
CA TYR A 229 -2.16 9.88 -19.98
C TYR A 229 -3.02 9.13 -18.96
N VAL A 230 -4.26 8.87 -19.36
CA VAL A 230 -5.19 8.00 -18.63
C VAL A 230 -5.69 6.86 -19.51
N ALA A 231 -5.60 5.63 -19.00
CA ALA A 231 -6.31 4.49 -19.61
C ALA A 231 -7.79 4.56 -19.23
N LEU A 232 -8.67 4.47 -20.23
CA LEU A 232 -10.13 4.45 -20.05
C LEU A 232 -10.74 3.08 -20.39
N GLY A 233 -9.94 2.13 -20.88
CA GLY A 233 -10.36 0.76 -21.18
C GLY A 233 -10.60 -0.08 -19.92
N ASN A 234 -11.50 0.36 -19.06
CA ASN A 234 -11.93 -0.30 -17.83
C ASN A 234 -13.46 -0.42 -17.77
N ASN A 235 -13.97 -1.20 -16.82
CA ASN A 235 -15.40 -1.47 -16.64
C ASN A 235 -16.22 -0.29 -16.13
N HIS A 236 -15.59 0.76 -15.59
CA HIS A 236 -16.29 1.88 -14.95
C HIS A 236 -16.59 3.06 -15.90
N VAL A 237 -15.98 3.10 -17.09
CA VAL A 237 -16.18 4.19 -18.06
C VAL A 237 -17.64 4.39 -18.48
N TYR A 238 -18.49 3.37 -18.34
CA TYR A 238 -19.90 3.39 -18.76
C TYR A 238 -20.92 3.41 -17.59
N ASP A 239 -20.47 3.71 -16.36
CA ASP A 239 -21.34 3.76 -15.16
C ASP A 239 -22.46 4.79 -15.25
N TYR A 240 -22.27 5.82 -16.05
CA TYR A 240 -23.25 6.87 -16.31
C TYR A 240 -23.74 6.87 -17.77
N LEU A 241 -23.64 5.71 -18.43
CA LEU A 241 -24.06 5.46 -19.80
C LEU A 241 -23.41 6.43 -20.81
N GLN A 242 -24.02 6.59 -21.99
CA GLN A 242 -23.48 7.43 -23.05
C GLN A 242 -23.18 8.87 -22.59
N ASN A 243 -24.05 9.49 -21.78
CA ASN A 243 -23.80 10.87 -21.32
C ASN A 243 -22.56 10.95 -20.43
N GLY A 244 -22.36 9.97 -19.53
CA GLY A 244 -21.16 9.91 -18.69
C GLY A 244 -19.89 9.68 -19.50
N LEU A 245 -19.96 8.83 -20.52
CA LEU A 245 -18.85 8.61 -21.46
C LEU A 245 -18.52 9.89 -22.25
N ASP A 246 -19.53 10.56 -22.80
CA ASP A 246 -19.38 11.80 -23.57
C ASP A 246 -18.70 12.89 -22.71
N ASP A 247 -19.18 13.07 -21.48
CA ASP A 247 -18.58 14.00 -20.51
C ASP A 247 -17.15 13.58 -20.17
N THR A 248 -16.88 12.29 -19.97
CA THR A 248 -15.54 11.78 -19.64
C THR A 248 -14.55 12.10 -20.75
N LEU A 249 -14.86 11.73 -22.00
CA LEU A 249 -14.00 11.99 -23.15
C LEU A 249 -13.74 13.49 -23.33
N LYS A 250 -14.77 14.31 -23.12
CA LYS A 250 -14.67 15.77 -23.19
C LYS A 250 -13.75 16.33 -22.09
N TYR A 251 -14.02 16.02 -20.82
CA TYR A 251 -13.30 16.63 -19.69
C TYR A 251 -11.85 16.15 -19.58
N VAL A 252 -11.58 14.89 -19.90
CA VAL A 252 -10.20 14.36 -20.01
C VAL A 252 -9.43 15.13 -21.08
N THR A 253 -10.02 15.32 -22.25
CA THR A 253 -9.40 16.10 -23.34
C THR A 253 -9.21 17.58 -22.96
N GLU A 254 -10.21 18.21 -22.33
CA GLU A 254 -10.15 19.62 -21.90
C GLU A 254 -9.10 19.84 -20.80
N ALA A 255 -8.84 18.85 -19.95
CA ALA A 255 -7.76 18.86 -18.96
C ALA A 255 -6.36 18.70 -19.58
N GLY A 256 -6.27 18.36 -20.88
CA GLY A 256 -5.01 18.12 -21.58
C GLY A 256 -4.43 16.72 -21.38
N LEU A 257 -5.21 15.79 -20.84
CA LEU A 257 -4.81 14.40 -20.66
C LEU A 257 -5.05 13.61 -21.96
N LEU A 258 -4.04 12.85 -22.37
CA LEU A 258 -4.17 11.89 -23.46
C LEU A 258 -4.93 10.65 -22.95
N HIS A 259 -5.57 9.90 -23.85
CA HIS A 259 -6.30 8.69 -23.47
C HIS A 259 -6.40 7.67 -24.60
N SER A 260 -6.74 6.42 -24.23
CA SER A 260 -7.17 5.36 -25.16
C SER A 260 -8.15 4.42 -24.45
N GLY A 261 -8.72 3.47 -25.19
CA GLY A 261 -9.50 2.36 -24.63
C GLY A 261 -10.97 2.65 -24.36
N ALA A 262 -11.47 3.85 -24.70
CA ALA A 262 -12.89 4.15 -24.72
C ALA A 262 -13.21 5.12 -25.87
N GLY A 263 -14.42 5.03 -26.41
CA GLY A 263 -14.84 5.85 -27.54
C GLY A 263 -16.33 5.77 -27.81
N ASN A 264 -16.84 6.60 -28.72
CA ASN A 264 -18.27 6.65 -29.06
C ASN A 264 -18.74 5.47 -29.92
N ASN A 265 -17.82 4.61 -30.31
CA ASN A 265 -18.00 3.37 -31.04
C ASN A 265 -16.76 2.49 -30.87
N ASP A 266 -16.84 1.25 -31.31
CA ASP A 266 -15.73 0.27 -31.29
C ASP A 266 -14.47 0.77 -32.01
N SER A 267 -14.61 1.40 -33.18
CA SER A 267 -13.46 1.94 -33.92
C SER A 267 -12.69 3.01 -33.15
N GLU A 268 -13.38 3.87 -32.39
CA GLU A 268 -12.75 4.86 -31.52
C GLU A 268 -12.16 4.20 -30.27
N ALA A 269 -12.88 3.27 -29.66
CA ALA A 269 -12.43 2.61 -28.43
C ALA A 269 -11.14 1.78 -28.64
N PHE A 270 -11.04 1.06 -29.77
CA PHE A 270 -9.85 0.29 -30.13
C PHE A 270 -8.73 1.12 -30.77
N ALA A 271 -8.94 2.41 -31.05
CA ALA A 271 -7.90 3.23 -31.67
C ALA A 271 -6.71 3.40 -30.70
N PRO A 272 -5.47 3.06 -31.12
CA PRO A 272 -4.31 3.32 -30.29
C PRO A 272 -4.06 4.82 -30.18
N LEU A 273 -3.65 5.27 -28.99
CA LEU A 273 -3.02 6.57 -28.85
C LEU A 273 -1.61 6.49 -29.45
N ILE A 274 -1.26 7.42 -30.34
CA ILE A 274 0.10 7.61 -30.85
C ILE A 274 0.60 8.98 -30.42
N THR A 275 1.67 9.05 -29.64
CA THR A 275 2.23 10.31 -29.12
C THR A 275 3.76 10.33 -29.19
N ASN A 276 4.38 11.51 -29.12
CA ASN A 276 5.84 11.66 -29.10
C ASN A 276 6.29 12.07 -27.70
N VAL A 277 7.20 11.28 -27.10
CA VAL A 277 7.83 11.56 -25.82
C VAL A 277 9.32 11.75 -26.06
N ASN A 278 9.79 13.00 -26.02
CA ASN A 278 11.21 13.34 -26.20
C ASN A 278 11.89 12.70 -27.44
N GLY A 279 11.14 12.60 -28.55
CA GLY A 279 11.63 12.01 -29.80
C GLY A 279 11.32 10.52 -29.99
N LEU A 280 10.83 9.82 -28.96
CA LEU A 280 10.33 8.45 -29.04
C LEU A 280 8.83 8.47 -29.35
N THR A 281 8.39 7.80 -30.43
CA THR A 281 6.97 7.63 -30.71
C THR A 281 6.43 6.48 -29.86
N VAL A 282 5.46 6.75 -28.99
CA VAL A 282 4.84 5.76 -28.10
C VAL A 282 3.41 5.46 -28.59
N GLY A 283 3.10 4.18 -28.75
CA GLY A 283 1.78 3.68 -29.10
C GLY A 283 1.14 2.98 -27.92
N ILE A 284 -0.06 3.37 -27.49
CA ILE A 284 -0.73 2.80 -26.31
C ILE A 284 -2.14 2.33 -26.67
N ILE A 285 -2.46 1.08 -26.31
CA ILE A 285 -3.84 0.58 -26.28
C ILE A 285 -4.24 0.29 -24.83
N SER A 286 -5.53 0.42 -24.53
CA SER A 286 -6.12 -0.10 -23.30
C SER A 286 -7.46 -0.77 -23.54
N ALA A 287 -7.76 -1.85 -22.82
CA ALA A 287 -9.00 -2.62 -23.00
C ALA A 287 -9.37 -3.42 -21.74
N THR A 288 -10.67 -3.67 -21.56
CA THR A 288 -11.21 -4.38 -20.39
C THR A 288 -11.74 -5.76 -20.75
N SER A 289 -11.53 -6.76 -19.90
CA SER A 289 -12.21 -8.05 -20.00
C SER A 289 -13.51 -8.12 -19.20
N ILE A 290 -13.79 -7.09 -18.39
CA ILE A 290 -15.01 -7.00 -17.60
C ILE A 290 -16.05 -6.26 -18.44
N THR A 291 -16.78 -7.02 -19.25
CA THR A 291 -17.64 -6.48 -20.32
C THR A 291 -18.99 -5.95 -19.83
N GLY A 292 -19.47 -6.44 -18.68
CA GLY A 292 -20.83 -6.16 -18.20
C GLY A 292 -21.92 -6.96 -18.92
N GLU A 293 -21.59 -8.08 -19.57
CA GLU A 293 -22.55 -8.92 -20.32
C GLU A 293 -23.67 -9.54 -19.45
N ASP A 294 -23.47 -9.57 -18.13
CA ASP A 294 -24.44 -9.95 -17.12
C ASP A 294 -25.53 -8.88 -16.90
N ASN A 295 -25.32 -7.68 -17.43
CA ASN A 295 -26.25 -6.56 -17.38
C ASN A 295 -27.06 -6.42 -18.69
N PRO A 296 -28.28 -5.85 -18.65
CA PRO A 296 -29.05 -5.54 -19.86
C PRO A 296 -28.38 -4.54 -20.80
N ILE A 297 -27.45 -3.74 -20.28
CA ILE A 297 -26.61 -2.80 -21.01
C ILE A 297 -25.17 -3.14 -20.61
N ASP A 298 -24.38 -3.62 -21.56
CA ASP A 298 -22.96 -3.90 -21.32
C ASP A 298 -22.13 -2.59 -21.39
N TYR A 299 -20.87 -2.65 -20.96
CA TYR A 299 -19.99 -1.49 -20.80
C TYR A 299 -19.10 -1.25 -22.02
N ILE A 300 -19.02 -2.22 -22.94
CA ILE A 300 -18.11 -2.22 -24.08
C ILE A 300 -18.69 -1.50 -25.28
N ALA A 301 -17.82 -0.94 -26.12
CA ALA A 301 -18.23 -0.24 -27.32
C ALA A 301 -18.69 -1.21 -28.42
N SER A 302 -19.55 -0.71 -29.31
CA SER A 302 -19.94 -1.38 -30.55
C SER A 302 -20.08 -0.35 -31.66
N ALA A 303 -20.28 -0.79 -32.90
CA ALA A 303 -20.47 0.12 -34.03
C ALA A 303 -21.63 1.13 -33.89
N GLN A 304 -22.56 0.96 -32.92
CA GLN A 304 -23.68 1.89 -32.67
C GLN A 304 -23.79 2.39 -31.22
N LYS A 305 -22.83 2.05 -30.35
CA LYS A 305 -22.86 2.39 -28.93
C LYS A 305 -21.44 2.69 -28.45
N GLY A 306 -21.25 3.77 -27.71
CA GLY A 306 -19.96 4.01 -27.06
C GLY A 306 -19.69 3.04 -25.90
N GLY A 307 -18.46 3.04 -25.41
CA GLY A 307 -18.05 2.22 -24.28
C GLY A 307 -16.54 2.00 -24.25
N ALA A 308 -16.12 1.04 -23.42
CA ALA A 308 -14.74 0.58 -23.34
C ALA A 308 -14.36 -0.34 -24.52
N ALA A 309 -13.07 -0.41 -24.85
CA ALA A 309 -12.54 -1.43 -25.75
C ALA A 309 -12.63 -2.81 -25.10
N ASP A 310 -13.10 -3.80 -25.86
CA ASP A 310 -13.34 -5.16 -25.38
C ASP A 310 -12.08 -6.03 -25.54
N LEU A 311 -11.44 -6.37 -24.42
CA LEU A 311 -10.28 -7.27 -24.38
C LEU A 311 -10.66 -8.73 -24.70
N THR A 312 -11.95 -9.08 -24.61
CA THR A 312 -12.44 -10.41 -24.93
C THR A 312 -12.53 -10.63 -26.44
N ASP A 313 -12.72 -9.57 -27.23
CA ASP A 313 -12.61 -9.57 -28.69
C ASP A 313 -11.14 -9.65 -29.12
N THR A 314 -10.66 -10.88 -29.17
CA THR A 314 -9.27 -11.21 -29.54
C THR A 314 -8.89 -10.64 -30.91
N ALA A 315 -9.79 -10.61 -31.89
CA ALA A 315 -9.44 -10.14 -33.23
C ALA A 315 -9.23 -8.62 -33.27
N SER A 316 -10.14 -7.86 -32.66
CA SER A 316 -10.07 -6.40 -32.63
C SER A 316 -8.90 -5.90 -31.79
N VAL A 317 -8.66 -6.48 -30.60
CA VAL A 317 -7.54 -6.07 -29.75
C VAL A 317 -6.19 -6.42 -30.37
N THR A 318 -6.07 -7.56 -31.06
CA THR A 318 -4.86 -7.93 -31.81
C THR A 318 -4.61 -6.91 -32.93
N SER A 319 -5.63 -6.56 -33.71
CA SER A 319 -5.49 -5.55 -34.77
C SER A 319 -5.12 -4.17 -34.23
N ALA A 320 -5.64 -3.79 -33.06
CA ALA A 320 -5.27 -2.55 -32.39
C ALA A 320 -3.80 -2.57 -31.95
N MET A 321 -3.33 -3.70 -31.42
CA MET A 321 -1.94 -3.89 -31.02
C MET A 321 -0.98 -3.83 -32.23
N GLU A 322 -1.28 -4.58 -33.30
CA GLU A 322 -0.53 -4.52 -34.57
C GLU A 322 -0.44 -3.08 -35.11
N SER A 323 -1.56 -2.34 -35.04
CA SER A 323 -1.64 -0.93 -35.47
C SER A 323 -0.77 -0.01 -34.62
N ALA A 324 -0.75 -0.20 -33.29
CA ALA A 324 0.12 0.55 -32.39
C ALA A 324 1.60 0.26 -32.68
N ILE A 325 1.97 -1.02 -32.84
CA ILE A 325 3.34 -1.44 -33.17
C ILE A 325 3.79 -0.85 -34.50
N ALA A 326 2.94 -0.88 -35.53
CA ALA A 326 3.28 -0.38 -36.86
C ALA A 326 3.49 1.15 -36.91
N GLN A 327 2.94 1.89 -35.94
CA GLN A 327 2.93 3.36 -35.91
C GLN A 327 3.80 3.97 -34.82
N SER A 328 4.51 3.15 -34.03
CA SER A 328 5.29 3.62 -32.89
C SER A 328 6.67 2.98 -32.80
N ASP A 329 7.58 3.66 -32.11
CA ASP A 329 8.89 3.14 -31.74
C ASP A 329 8.83 2.28 -30.47
N TYR A 330 7.79 2.48 -29.64
CA TYR A 330 7.56 1.74 -28.40
C TYR A 330 6.07 1.53 -28.16
N ALA A 331 5.62 0.27 -28.13
CA ALA A 331 4.20 -0.07 -28.03
C ALA A 331 3.83 -0.67 -26.66
N VAL A 332 2.74 -0.19 -26.06
CA VAL A 332 2.26 -0.57 -24.72
C VAL A 332 0.83 -1.09 -24.79
N ALA A 333 0.58 -2.24 -24.16
CA ALA A 333 -0.77 -2.75 -23.91
C ALA A 333 -1.14 -2.62 -22.43
N GLN A 334 -2.25 -1.95 -22.14
CA GLN A 334 -2.84 -1.93 -20.79
C GLN A 334 -4.13 -2.76 -20.75
N LEU A 335 -4.13 -3.79 -19.93
CA LEU A 335 -5.24 -4.72 -19.74
C LEU A 335 -5.95 -4.37 -18.45
N HIS A 336 -7.28 -4.45 -18.44
CA HIS A 336 -8.06 -4.27 -17.23
C HIS A 336 -8.96 -5.49 -17.00
N GLY A 337 -8.68 -6.26 -15.94
CA GLY A 337 -9.49 -7.42 -15.59
C GLY A 337 -8.78 -8.44 -14.70
N GLY A 338 -9.47 -9.53 -14.38
CA GLY A 338 -9.02 -10.54 -13.42
C GLY A 338 -10.01 -10.68 -12.27
N ASP A 339 -9.61 -11.40 -11.22
CA ASP A 339 -10.38 -11.49 -9.99
C ASP A 339 -9.88 -10.38 -9.05
N GLU A 340 -10.80 -9.59 -8.51
CA GLU A 340 -10.49 -8.62 -7.45
C GLU A 340 -9.83 -9.30 -6.26
N TYR A 341 -8.93 -8.58 -5.59
CA TYR A 341 -8.29 -9.03 -4.34
C TYR A 341 -7.51 -10.35 -4.52
N SER A 342 -6.69 -10.42 -5.57
CA SER A 342 -5.81 -11.57 -5.85
C SER A 342 -4.34 -11.14 -5.96
N TYR A 343 -3.42 -11.99 -5.49
CA TYR A 343 -1.97 -11.70 -5.55
C TYR A 343 -1.31 -12.05 -6.89
N ALA A 344 -2.03 -12.73 -7.78
CA ALA A 344 -1.51 -13.14 -9.10
C ALA A 344 -2.63 -13.10 -10.15
N PRO A 345 -2.29 -12.91 -11.44
CA PRO A 345 -3.27 -12.90 -12.51
C PRO A 345 -4.10 -14.18 -12.53
N THR A 346 -5.37 -14.05 -12.90
CA THR A 346 -6.19 -15.22 -13.19
C THR A 346 -5.68 -15.89 -14.47
N ARG A 347 -5.99 -17.19 -14.62
CA ARG A 347 -5.66 -17.92 -15.86
C ARG A 347 -6.20 -17.23 -17.12
N TYR A 348 -7.35 -16.57 -17.01
CA TYR A 348 -7.92 -15.81 -18.13
C TYR A 348 -7.02 -14.63 -18.51
N ILE A 349 -6.58 -13.84 -17.54
CA ILE A 349 -5.70 -12.68 -17.78
C ILE A 349 -4.31 -13.14 -18.24
N SER A 350 -3.77 -14.23 -17.69
CA SER A 350 -2.54 -14.84 -18.21
C SER A 350 -2.67 -15.20 -19.69
N ASN A 351 -3.77 -15.82 -20.13
CA ASN A 351 -3.99 -16.10 -21.55
C ASN A 351 -4.11 -14.82 -22.40
N ARG A 352 -4.61 -13.71 -21.84
CA ARG A 352 -4.67 -12.41 -22.55
C ARG A 352 -3.30 -11.79 -22.71
N PHE A 353 -2.43 -11.93 -21.71
CA PHE A 353 -1.02 -11.59 -21.87
C PHE A 353 -0.35 -12.44 -22.95
N ASP A 354 -0.60 -13.76 -23.01
CA ASP A 354 -0.03 -14.62 -24.07
C ASP A 354 -0.49 -14.19 -25.46
N VAL A 355 -1.79 -13.89 -25.63
CA VAL A 355 -2.36 -13.44 -26.91
C VAL A 355 -1.71 -12.14 -27.39
N LEU A 356 -1.58 -11.13 -26.53
CA LEU A 356 -0.98 -9.85 -26.91
C LEU A 356 0.55 -9.94 -26.99
N GLY A 357 1.18 -10.73 -26.12
CA GLY A 357 2.62 -10.98 -26.13
C GLY A 357 3.09 -11.60 -27.44
N ALA A 358 2.28 -12.46 -28.05
CA ALA A 358 2.56 -13.05 -29.37
C ALA A 358 2.67 -12.01 -30.50
N GLU A 359 2.04 -10.83 -30.36
CA GLU A 359 2.16 -9.72 -31.31
C GLU A 359 3.45 -8.89 -31.12
N GLY A 360 4.11 -9.06 -29.97
CA GLY A 360 5.37 -8.41 -29.63
C GLY A 360 5.29 -6.92 -29.24
N PRO A 361 4.35 -6.49 -28.36
CA PRO A 361 4.47 -5.18 -27.71
C PRO A 361 5.77 -5.08 -26.90
N ASP A 362 6.21 -3.86 -26.61
CA ASP A 362 7.42 -3.60 -25.83
C ASP A 362 7.16 -3.65 -24.31
N LEU A 363 5.90 -3.48 -23.89
CA LEU A 363 5.46 -3.58 -22.49
C LEU A 363 3.98 -3.93 -22.38
N MET A 364 3.64 -4.81 -21.45
CA MET A 364 2.26 -5.09 -21.07
C MET A 364 2.02 -4.73 -19.59
N ILE A 365 0.84 -4.24 -19.27
CA ILE A 365 0.47 -3.79 -17.92
C ILE A 365 -0.94 -4.26 -17.64
N ALA A 366 -1.20 -4.78 -16.44
CA ALA A 366 -2.56 -5.06 -16.00
C ALA A 366 -2.99 -4.22 -14.78
N HIS A 367 -4.30 -4.02 -14.70
CA HIS A 367 -5.06 -3.27 -13.69
C HIS A 367 -6.33 -4.07 -13.33
N HIS A 368 -7.14 -3.59 -12.36
CA HIS A 368 -8.40 -4.17 -11.85
C HIS A 368 -8.33 -4.91 -10.50
N PRO A 369 -7.32 -5.76 -10.19
CA PRO A 369 -7.37 -6.53 -8.95
C PRO A 369 -7.35 -5.71 -7.65
N HIS A 370 -7.12 -4.39 -7.73
CA HIS A 370 -6.92 -3.45 -6.61
C HIS A 370 -5.77 -3.80 -5.64
N VAL A 371 -5.04 -4.89 -5.92
CA VAL A 371 -3.90 -5.39 -5.16
C VAL A 371 -2.70 -5.48 -6.10
N ALA A 372 -1.55 -4.93 -5.71
CA ALA A 372 -0.34 -5.02 -6.51
C ALA A 372 0.15 -6.48 -6.65
N GLN A 373 0.42 -6.88 -7.89
CA GLN A 373 0.88 -8.22 -8.31
C GLN A 373 2.30 -8.16 -8.87
N GLY A 374 2.93 -9.31 -9.10
CA GLY A 374 4.33 -9.40 -9.52
C GLY A 374 4.62 -8.89 -10.94
N PHE A 375 5.81 -9.25 -11.42
CA PHE A 375 6.32 -8.88 -12.74
C PHE A 375 6.56 -10.12 -13.59
N GLY A 376 6.43 -10.01 -14.91
CA GLY A 376 6.56 -11.13 -15.84
C GLY A 376 7.44 -10.83 -17.06
N LEU A 377 7.83 -11.90 -17.75
CA LEU A 377 8.44 -11.86 -19.07
C LEU A 377 7.70 -12.86 -19.97
N ILE A 378 6.69 -12.38 -20.68
CA ILE A 378 5.71 -13.21 -21.40
C ILE A 378 6.04 -13.12 -22.89
N ASP A 379 6.41 -14.24 -23.50
CA ASP A 379 6.91 -14.32 -24.88
C ASP A 379 8.05 -13.33 -25.21
N GLY A 380 8.86 -13.00 -24.20
CA GLY A 380 9.97 -12.04 -24.32
C GLY A 380 9.57 -10.58 -24.08
N THR A 381 8.28 -10.30 -23.87
CA THR A 381 7.77 -8.97 -23.53
C THR A 381 7.69 -8.79 -22.01
N PRO A 382 8.31 -7.72 -21.44
CA PRO A 382 8.13 -7.32 -20.05
C PRO A 382 6.66 -7.08 -19.70
N ALA A 383 6.22 -7.57 -18.54
CA ALA A 383 4.86 -7.41 -18.05
C ALA A 383 4.81 -6.92 -16.60
N LEU A 384 3.97 -5.92 -16.33
CA LEU A 384 3.57 -5.52 -14.98
C LEU A 384 2.21 -6.19 -14.71
N LEU A 385 2.16 -7.19 -13.82
CA LEU A 385 1.02 -8.10 -13.76
C LEU A 385 -0.20 -7.53 -13.03
N GLY A 386 -0.02 -6.44 -12.28
CA GLY A 386 -1.08 -5.75 -11.55
C GLY A 386 -0.48 -4.63 -10.70
N LEU A 387 -0.90 -3.38 -10.89
CA LEU A 387 -0.32 -2.25 -10.14
C LEU A 387 -1.03 -1.94 -8.81
N GLY A 388 -2.22 -2.49 -8.58
CA GLY A 388 -3.06 -2.17 -7.43
C GLY A 388 -3.63 -0.75 -7.50
N ASN A 389 -4.05 -0.19 -6.37
CA ASN A 389 -4.58 1.17 -6.32
C ASN A 389 -3.47 2.22 -6.28
N PHE A 390 -3.68 3.34 -6.97
CA PHE A 390 -2.85 4.55 -6.87
C PHE A 390 -3.58 5.71 -6.23
N VAL A 391 -4.82 5.98 -6.60
CA VAL A 391 -5.72 6.90 -5.88
C VAL A 391 -7.08 6.22 -5.83
N PHE A 392 -7.42 5.58 -4.71
CA PHE A 392 -8.66 4.81 -4.63
C PHE A 392 -9.13 4.70 -3.18
N GLU A 393 -10.43 4.52 -2.99
CA GLU A 393 -11.08 4.67 -1.69
C GLU A 393 -11.49 3.36 -0.97
N GLN A 394 -10.88 2.23 -1.33
CA GLN A 394 -11.31 0.94 -0.83
C GLN A 394 -10.92 0.72 0.63
N ASN A 395 -11.91 0.38 1.45
CA ASN A 395 -11.74 0.06 2.87
C ASN A 395 -11.37 -1.42 3.08
N ARG A 396 -10.29 -1.87 2.42
CA ARG A 396 -9.74 -3.23 2.48
C ARG A 396 -8.22 -3.15 2.64
N ILE A 397 -7.66 -3.85 3.62
CA ILE A 397 -6.25 -3.69 3.99
C ILE A 397 -5.31 -4.04 2.83
N GLU A 398 -5.61 -5.11 2.10
CA GLU A 398 -4.83 -5.58 0.95
C GLU A 398 -4.79 -4.58 -0.21
N THR A 399 -5.75 -3.65 -0.29
CA THR A 399 -5.89 -2.67 -1.38
C THR A 399 -5.31 -1.30 -1.04
N LEU A 400 -4.80 -1.13 0.18
CA LEU A 400 -4.05 0.06 0.59
C LEU A 400 -2.61 0.04 0.08
N LEU A 401 -2.12 -1.09 -0.44
CA LEU A 401 -0.75 -1.25 -0.95
C LEU A 401 -0.75 -1.44 -2.47
N GLY A 402 -0.36 -0.38 -3.17
CA GLY A 402 -0.13 -0.35 -4.62
C GLY A 402 1.35 -0.30 -4.97
N VAL A 403 1.65 -0.32 -6.27
CA VAL A 403 3.01 -0.13 -6.78
C VAL A 403 3.00 0.80 -7.99
N ALA A 404 3.87 1.81 -7.96
CA ALA A 404 4.13 2.68 -9.10
C ALA A 404 5.46 2.28 -9.76
N VAL A 405 5.53 2.27 -11.09
CA VAL A 405 6.67 1.72 -11.82
C VAL A 405 7.21 2.74 -12.82
N ILE A 406 8.50 3.01 -12.74
CA ILE A 406 9.24 3.76 -13.77
C ILE A 406 10.02 2.77 -14.62
N VAL A 407 9.70 2.68 -15.91
CA VAL A 407 10.47 1.93 -16.89
C VAL A 407 11.42 2.85 -17.63
N GLU A 408 12.65 2.40 -17.84
CA GLU A 408 13.65 3.12 -18.62
C GLU A 408 13.72 2.49 -20.01
N VAL A 409 13.30 3.25 -21.03
CA VAL A 409 13.25 2.78 -22.41
C VAL A 409 14.54 3.14 -23.13
N ASP A 410 15.27 2.13 -23.60
CA ASP A 410 16.41 2.29 -24.51
C ASP A 410 16.01 1.82 -25.92
N PRO A 411 15.64 2.74 -26.83
CA PRO A 411 15.17 2.37 -28.17
C PRO A 411 16.27 1.76 -29.04
N THR A 412 17.54 1.82 -28.62
CA THR A 412 18.66 1.23 -29.36
C THR A 412 18.93 -0.23 -29.01
N SER A 413 18.25 -0.73 -27.98
CA SER A 413 18.38 -2.09 -27.47
C SER A 413 17.39 -3.06 -28.12
N GLU A 414 17.76 -4.34 -28.22
CA GLU A 414 16.87 -5.42 -28.68
C GLU A 414 15.66 -5.58 -27.74
N LEU A 415 15.91 -5.75 -26.44
CA LEU A 415 14.89 -5.57 -25.41
C LEU A 415 14.91 -4.11 -24.98
N LYS A 416 13.93 -3.31 -25.40
CA LYS A 416 13.88 -1.87 -25.13
C LYS A 416 13.66 -1.56 -23.63
N THR A 417 13.01 -2.47 -22.92
CA THR A 417 12.75 -2.38 -21.47
C THR A 417 13.48 -3.49 -20.73
N LYS A 418 14.73 -3.21 -20.34
CA LYS A 418 15.58 -4.16 -19.59
C LYS A 418 15.32 -4.14 -18.09
N SER A 419 14.92 -2.99 -17.57
CA SER A 419 14.76 -2.79 -16.14
C SER A 419 13.72 -1.74 -15.83
N ALA A 420 13.18 -1.81 -14.63
CA ALA A 420 12.27 -0.83 -14.07
C ALA A 420 12.61 -0.56 -12.60
N ARG A 421 12.10 0.54 -12.07
CA ARG A 421 12.08 0.82 -10.63
C ARG A 421 10.64 0.78 -10.16
N ALA A 422 10.35 -0.10 -9.21
CA ALA A 422 9.02 -0.31 -8.66
C ALA A 422 8.95 0.26 -7.24
N TYR A 423 8.12 1.28 -7.04
CA TYR A 423 7.96 2.04 -5.81
C TYR A 423 6.68 1.59 -5.10
N PRO A 424 6.78 0.97 -3.91
CA PRO A 424 5.64 0.75 -3.04
C PRO A 424 4.89 2.06 -2.74
N ILE A 425 3.57 2.02 -2.88
CA ILE A 425 2.66 3.12 -2.57
C ILE A 425 1.70 2.64 -1.48
N TYR A 426 1.58 3.44 -0.42
CA TYR A 426 0.59 3.24 0.64
C TYR A 426 -0.50 4.29 0.53
N LEU A 427 -1.76 3.85 0.56
CA LEU A 427 -2.93 4.72 0.62
C LEU A 427 -3.31 4.96 2.06
N GLU A 428 -2.68 5.95 2.69
CA GLU A 428 -3.08 6.35 4.02
C GLU A 428 -4.27 7.30 3.95
N ASP A 429 -5.41 6.86 4.49
CA ASP A 429 -6.68 7.59 4.40
C ASP A 429 -7.00 8.04 2.97
N TYR A 430 -6.70 7.14 2.03
CA TYR A 430 -6.89 7.29 0.59
C TYR A 430 -5.96 8.31 -0.09
N GLN A 431 -4.91 8.77 0.59
CA GLN A 431 -3.83 9.58 0.04
C GLN A 431 -2.62 8.70 -0.32
N PRO A 432 -2.15 8.68 -1.57
CA PRO A 432 -0.94 7.95 -1.91
C PRO A 432 0.30 8.61 -1.32
N LYS A 433 1.06 7.81 -0.57
CA LYS A 433 2.36 8.14 -0.01
C LYS A 433 3.39 7.09 -0.42
N LEU A 434 4.64 7.53 -0.57
CA LEU A 434 5.77 6.61 -0.63
C LEU A 434 6.00 6.00 0.75
N VAL A 435 6.59 4.81 0.82
CA VAL A 435 6.90 4.15 2.10
C VAL A 435 8.36 3.74 2.20
N THR A 436 8.84 3.59 3.44
CA THR A 436 10.18 3.12 3.79
C THR A 436 10.12 1.89 4.69
N GLY A 437 11.30 1.35 5.03
CA GLY A 437 11.49 0.28 6.00
C GLY A 437 10.65 -0.99 5.75
N PHE A 438 10.08 -1.54 6.83
CA PHE A 438 9.45 -2.86 6.79
C PHE A 438 8.29 -2.93 5.81
N LEU A 439 7.41 -1.91 5.77
CA LEU A 439 6.25 -1.91 4.89
C LEU A 439 6.65 -1.93 3.40
N SER A 440 7.68 -1.15 3.04
CA SER A 440 8.26 -1.12 1.71
C SER A 440 8.84 -2.49 1.33
N ASP A 441 9.71 -3.03 2.18
CA ASP A 441 10.36 -4.32 1.94
C ASP A 441 9.37 -5.49 1.92
N TYR A 442 8.35 -5.47 2.78
CA TYR A 442 7.28 -6.45 2.80
C TYR A 442 6.58 -6.52 1.44
N LEU A 443 6.16 -5.37 0.90
CA LEU A 443 5.49 -5.34 -0.39
C LEU A 443 6.44 -5.82 -1.49
N ILE A 444 7.69 -5.37 -1.51
CA ILE A 444 8.67 -5.80 -2.52
C ILE A 444 8.89 -7.32 -2.47
N ARG A 445 9.05 -7.90 -1.27
CA ARG A 445 9.19 -9.36 -1.10
C ARG A 445 7.97 -10.11 -1.61
N ARG A 446 6.76 -9.60 -1.35
CA ARG A 446 5.50 -10.16 -1.88
C ARG A 446 5.46 -10.09 -3.41
N LEU A 447 5.80 -8.94 -4.00
CA LEU A 447 5.82 -8.77 -5.45
C LEU A 447 6.80 -9.76 -6.10
N GLY A 448 8.01 -9.91 -5.53
CA GLY A 448 8.97 -10.88 -6.03
C GLY A 448 8.54 -12.34 -5.87
N GLU A 449 7.78 -12.67 -4.83
CA GLU A 449 7.20 -14.00 -4.64
C GLU A 449 6.26 -14.41 -5.78
N PHE A 450 5.45 -13.45 -6.25
CA PHE A 450 4.46 -13.64 -7.30
C PHE A 450 4.95 -13.17 -8.69
N SER A 451 6.26 -12.94 -8.85
CA SER A 451 6.89 -12.63 -10.14
C SER A 451 7.32 -13.89 -10.88
N ASP A 452 7.48 -13.79 -12.20
CA ASP A 452 8.06 -14.83 -13.04
C ASP A 452 9.49 -15.17 -12.58
N PRO A 453 9.88 -16.46 -12.51
CA PRO A 453 11.23 -16.87 -12.13
C PRO A 453 12.38 -16.26 -12.96
N ASN A 454 12.10 -15.75 -14.16
CA ASN A 454 13.06 -15.10 -15.05
C ASN A 454 13.14 -13.57 -14.87
N VAL A 455 12.39 -13.03 -13.90
CA VAL A 455 12.44 -11.62 -13.51
C VAL A 455 13.06 -11.51 -12.13
N ALA A 456 14.13 -10.73 -12.01
CA ALA A 456 14.74 -10.45 -10.73
C ALA A 456 14.09 -9.21 -10.12
N VAL A 457 13.51 -9.35 -8.93
CA VAL A 457 13.01 -8.24 -8.11
C VAL A 457 14.00 -8.04 -6.96
N ILE A 458 14.73 -6.92 -6.99
CA ILE A 458 15.85 -6.65 -6.10
C ILE A 458 15.44 -5.49 -5.17
N PRO A 459 15.17 -5.74 -3.88
CA PRO A 459 14.93 -4.68 -2.91
C PRO A 459 16.10 -3.69 -2.86
N LYS A 460 15.77 -2.42 -2.96
CA LYS A 460 16.61 -1.26 -2.67
C LYS A 460 15.87 -0.41 -1.64
N GLN A 461 16.52 0.62 -1.11
CA GLN A 461 15.88 1.50 -0.14
C GLN A 461 14.67 2.21 -0.78
N GLY A 462 13.45 1.91 -0.31
CA GLY A 462 12.23 2.57 -0.80
C GLY A 462 11.70 2.15 -2.17
N PHE A 463 12.37 1.25 -2.89
CA PHE A 463 11.92 0.73 -4.18
C PHE A 463 12.57 -0.61 -4.51
N ALA A 464 12.05 -1.32 -5.50
CA ALA A 464 12.71 -2.49 -6.08
C ALA A 464 13.31 -2.15 -7.45
N GLU A 465 14.53 -2.58 -7.70
CA GLU A 465 15.05 -2.70 -9.05
C GLU A 465 14.52 -4.00 -9.67
N VAL A 466 13.71 -3.88 -10.72
CA VAL A 466 13.17 -5.00 -11.48
C VAL A 466 14.02 -5.18 -12.73
N ARG A 467 14.56 -6.38 -12.95
CA ARG A 467 15.35 -6.69 -14.14
C ARG A 467 14.69 -7.80 -14.95
N PHE A 468 14.35 -7.48 -16.19
CA PHE A 468 13.76 -8.42 -17.13
C PHE A 468 14.86 -9.22 -17.84
N ALA A 469 14.63 -10.52 -18.05
CA ALA A 469 15.53 -11.43 -18.76
C ALA A 469 16.95 -11.55 -18.16
N GLN A 470 17.11 -11.36 -16.85
CA GLN A 470 18.38 -11.59 -16.13
C GLN A 470 18.26 -12.71 -15.10
N THR A 471 19.32 -13.51 -14.99
CA THR A 471 19.49 -14.49 -13.92
C THR A 471 19.40 -13.83 -12.54
N VAL A 472 18.90 -14.59 -11.56
CA VAL A 472 18.79 -14.22 -10.14
C VAL A 472 20.02 -13.42 -9.68
N ALA A 473 19.77 -12.20 -9.21
CA ALA A 473 20.81 -11.33 -8.68
C ALA A 473 21.53 -12.00 -7.50
N PRO A 474 22.84 -11.77 -7.33
CA PRO A 474 23.59 -12.40 -6.26
C PRO A 474 23.05 -11.98 -4.90
N THR A 475 22.98 -12.94 -3.98
CA THR A 475 22.60 -12.70 -2.59
C THR A 475 23.77 -12.97 -1.65
N ALA A 476 23.82 -12.20 -0.57
CA ALA A 476 24.64 -12.51 0.60
C ALA A 476 23.81 -13.36 1.57
N SER A 477 24.40 -14.43 2.09
CA SER A 477 23.72 -15.31 3.06
C SER A 477 24.24 -15.10 4.47
N THR A 478 23.32 -14.92 5.41
CA THR A 478 23.59 -14.76 6.85
C THR A 478 22.97 -15.92 7.62
N PRO A 479 23.78 -16.81 8.22
CA PRO A 479 23.26 -17.89 9.06
C PRO A 479 22.92 -17.38 10.47
N VAL A 480 21.83 -17.88 11.02
CA VAL A 480 21.37 -17.61 12.39
C VAL A 480 20.98 -18.93 13.06
N GLN A 481 21.35 -19.11 14.33
CA GLN A 481 21.00 -20.30 15.09
C GLN A 481 19.89 -19.98 16.10
N VAL A 482 18.85 -20.80 16.12
CA VAL A 482 17.75 -20.71 17.08
C VAL A 482 17.62 -22.04 17.80
N THR A 483 17.61 -22.01 19.13
CA THR A 483 17.38 -23.20 19.97
C THR A 483 16.03 -23.10 20.63
N LEU A 484 15.21 -24.13 20.46
CA LEU A 484 13.85 -24.20 21.00
C LEU A 484 13.75 -25.41 21.92
N PRO A 485 13.07 -25.30 23.08
CA PRO A 485 12.79 -26.47 23.90
C PRO A 485 11.80 -27.42 23.21
N ALA A 486 11.62 -28.61 23.76
CA ALA A 486 10.58 -29.53 23.31
C ALA A 486 9.18 -28.87 23.41
N GLY A 487 8.42 -28.93 22.32
CA GLY A 487 7.09 -28.32 22.24
C GLY A 487 6.82 -27.72 20.85
N GLN A 488 5.72 -26.97 20.79
CA GLN A 488 5.37 -26.14 19.65
C GLN A 488 5.74 -24.69 19.96
N HIS A 489 6.38 -24.03 19.00
CA HIS A 489 6.86 -22.65 19.14
C HIS A 489 6.61 -21.87 17.86
N ILE A 490 6.25 -20.60 18.01
CA ILE A 490 6.28 -19.61 16.92
C ILE A 490 7.63 -18.89 16.98
N VAL A 491 8.31 -18.81 15.84
CA VAL A 491 9.55 -18.05 15.66
C VAL A 491 9.24 -16.87 14.74
N ASP A 492 9.30 -15.66 15.29
CA ASP A 492 9.24 -14.42 14.53
C ASP A 492 10.59 -14.19 13.82
N LEU A 493 10.61 -14.34 12.49
CA LEU A 493 11.84 -14.24 11.69
C LEU A 493 12.37 -12.81 11.61
N ARG A 494 11.50 -11.80 11.81
CA ARG A 494 11.87 -10.38 11.78
C ARG A 494 12.88 -10.04 12.87
N ALA A 495 13.01 -10.88 13.91
CA ALA A 495 13.95 -10.66 15.01
C ALA A 495 15.40 -11.08 14.67
N TYR A 496 15.58 -11.77 13.53
CA TYR A 496 16.83 -12.43 13.19
C TYR A 496 17.46 -11.92 11.88
N ALA A 497 16.74 -11.11 11.11
CA ALA A 497 17.21 -10.57 9.84
C ALA A 497 16.55 -9.22 9.54
N PRO A 498 17.24 -8.33 8.79
CA PRO A 498 16.63 -7.08 8.31
C PRO A 498 15.44 -7.38 7.38
N SER A 499 14.53 -6.41 7.26
CA SER A 499 13.26 -6.53 6.51
C SER A 499 13.43 -6.86 5.02
N ASN A 500 14.55 -6.47 4.42
CA ASN A 500 14.89 -6.76 3.03
C ASN A 500 15.45 -8.18 2.79
N ALA A 501 15.70 -8.95 3.86
CA ALA A 501 16.17 -10.33 3.78
C ALA A 501 15.01 -11.33 3.81
N PHE A 502 15.25 -12.54 3.32
CA PHE A 502 14.27 -13.62 3.32
C PHE A 502 14.90 -14.98 3.61
N LEU A 503 14.12 -15.90 4.15
CA LEU A 503 14.59 -17.22 4.55
C LEU A 503 14.85 -18.10 3.31
N THR A 504 16.08 -18.57 3.19
CA THR A 504 16.54 -19.39 2.04
C THR A 504 17.04 -20.76 2.45
N GLY A 505 17.24 -21.01 3.74
CA GLY A 505 17.66 -22.31 4.21
C GLY A 505 17.28 -22.58 5.65
N ILE A 506 17.01 -23.85 5.95
CA ILE A 506 16.81 -24.36 7.30
C ILE A 506 17.62 -25.65 7.41
N GLN A 507 18.43 -25.78 8.46
CA GLN A 507 19.15 -27.01 8.77
C GLN A 507 18.93 -27.42 10.22
N SER A 508 18.61 -28.69 10.45
CA SER A 508 18.40 -29.28 11.77
C SER A 508 18.95 -30.70 11.82
N THR A 509 19.60 -31.07 12.93
CA THR A 509 19.99 -32.47 13.19
C THR A 509 18.89 -33.26 13.88
N GLU A 510 17.92 -32.59 14.48
CA GLU A 510 16.76 -33.17 15.12
C GLU A 510 15.54 -33.14 14.20
N SER A 511 14.63 -34.09 14.41
CA SER A 511 13.34 -34.09 13.72
C SER A 511 12.45 -32.99 14.29
N ALA A 512 11.91 -32.15 13.41
CA ALA A 512 10.90 -31.16 13.75
C ALA A 512 9.93 -31.00 12.56
N GLU A 513 8.66 -30.77 12.87
CA GLU A 513 7.67 -30.31 11.91
C GLU A 513 7.79 -28.79 11.84
N ILE A 514 7.94 -28.26 10.62
CA ILE A 514 8.17 -26.83 10.40
C ILE A 514 7.17 -26.32 9.37
N ARG A 515 6.52 -25.19 9.66
CA ARG A 515 5.58 -24.51 8.76
C ARG A 515 5.91 -23.04 8.67
N MET A 516 5.83 -22.46 7.47
CA MET A 516 5.99 -21.02 7.26
C MET A 516 4.64 -20.31 7.32
N GLY A 517 4.64 -19.14 7.95
CA GLY A 517 3.48 -18.28 8.10
C GLY A 517 3.74 -16.85 7.62
N ARG A 518 2.67 -16.18 7.21
CA ARG A 518 2.64 -14.79 6.77
C ARG A 518 1.78 -13.97 7.71
N ASP A 519 2.22 -12.79 8.07
CA ASP A 519 1.35 -11.83 8.75
C ASP A 519 0.38 -11.18 7.75
N LEU A 520 -0.91 -11.20 8.09
CA LEU A 520 -1.96 -10.55 7.31
C LEU A 520 -2.34 -9.16 7.85
N MET A 521 -1.82 -8.77 9.03
CA MET A 521 -2.18 -7.51 9.69
C MET A 521 -1.28 -6.34 9.27
N LEU A 522 0.02 -6.56 9.08
CA LEU A 522 1.03 -5.61 8.57
C LEU A 522 1.33 -4.37 9.42
N PHE A 523 0.37 -3.88 10.20
CA PHE A 523 0.43 -2.64 10.99
C PHE A 523 0.39 -2.92 12.51
N GLY A 524 0.87 -4.09 12.93
CA GLY A 524 0.92 -4.45 14.35
C GLY A 524 2.25 -4.13 15.02
N ASP A 525 3.24 -3.67 14.26
CA ASP A 525 4.49 -3.06 14.74
C ASP A 525 4.30 -1.60 15.17
N PHE A 526 3.15 -0.99 14.86
CA PHE A 526 2.82 0.40 15.21
C PHE A 526 3.76 1.44 14.63
N GLU A 527 4.65 1.08 13.72
CA GLU A 527 5.62 2.00 13.15
C GLU A 527 5.00 2.91 12.08
N ASP A 528 5.54 4.11 11.99
CA ASP A 528 5.21 5.09 10.96
C ASP A 528 6.16 4.91 9.77
N TRP A 529 5.64 4.27 8.72
CA TRP A 529 6.43 3.88 7.54
C TRP A 529 6.24 4.79 6.34
N ASP A 530 5.28 5.71 6.39
CA ASP A 530 4.96 6.53 5.23
C ASP A 530 5.77 7.82 5.18
N ASN A 531 5.70 8.51 4.04
CA ASN A 531 6.57 9.65 3.76
C ASN A 531 5.74 10.93 3.67
N ASP A 532 5.53 11.56 4.81
CA ASP A 532 4.92 12.88 4.89
C ASP A 532 5.54 13.75 6.01
N GLU A 533 4.83 14.79 6.44
CA GLU A 533 5.29 15.73 7.47
C GLU A 533 4.81 15.35 8.89
N GLU A 534 3.93 14.35 9.00
CA GLU A 534 3.42 13.85 10.28
C GLU A 534 4.38 12.74 10.76
N PHE A 535 4.56 12.63 12.08
CA PHE A 535 5.51 11.67 12.65
C PHE A 535 4.92 11.00 13.88
N GLY A 536 5.18 9.71 14.02
CA GLY A 536 4.72 8.92 15.16
C GLY A 536 3.24 8.57 15.04
N GLU A 537 2.70 8.60 13.83
CA GLU A 537 1.35 8.13 13.57
C GLU A 537 1.28 6.61 13.73
N VAL A 538 0.11 6.12 14.16
CA VAL A 538 -0.17 4.69 14.18
C VAL A 538 -1.26 4.40 13.18
N SER A 539 -0.85 3.82 12.07
CA SER A 539 -1.77 3.51 11.01
C SER A 539 -2.71 2.35 11.41
N ARG A 540 -3.97 2.46 10.99
CA ARG A 540 -5.00 1.41 11.03
C ARG A 540 -5.48 0.93 12.42
N TRP A 541 -5.01 1.49 13.52
CA TRP A 541 -5.62 1.33 14.84
C TRP A 541 -6.47 2.55 15.21
N GLU A 542 -7.56 2.35 15.97
CA GLU A 542 -8.26 3.47 16.60
C GLU A 542 -7.50 3.90 17.87
N ASN A 543 -7.15 5.18 17.93
CA ASN A 543 -6.36 5.81 18.99
C ASN A 543 -6.87 7.24 19.30
N ASP A 544 -8.17 7.49 19.11
CA ASP A 544 -8.81 8.81 19.32
C ASP A 544 -9.01 9.15 20.81
N SER A 545 -8.66 8.23 21.71
CA SER A 545 -8.70 8.44 23.16
C SER A 545 -7.33 8.84 23.68
N ASP A 546 -7.27 9.84 24.56
CA ASP A 546 -6.05 10.25 25.28
C ASP A 546 -5.34 9.08 26.01
N ASN A 547 -6.05 7.99 26.28
CA ASN A 547 -5.53 6.80 26.97
C ASN A 547 -4.90 5.76 26.03
N LEU A 548 -4.95 5.98 24.72
CA LEU A 548 -4.30 5.18 23.68
C LEU A 548 -3.28 6.08 22.99
N THR A 549 -1.99 5.83 23.21
CA THR A 549 -0.95 6.71 22.67
C THR A 549 0.16 5.87 22.05
N PRO A 550 0.56 6.16 20.80
CA PRO A 550 1.86 5.70 20.29
C PRO A 550 2.94 6.09 21.29
N CYS A 551 3.83 5.17 21.64
CA CYS A 551 4.79 5.42 22.69
C CYS A 551 6.16 4.83 22.41
N LEU A 552 7.16 5.69 22.50
CA LEU A 552 8.58 5.41 22.34
C LEU A 552 9.07 4.53 23.49
N THR A 553 8.60 4.80 24.72
CA THR A 553 8.98 3.99 25.90
C THR A 553 8.35 2.60 25.92
N GLY A 554 7.37 2.36 25.05
CA GLY A 554 6.63 1.11 24.91
C GLY A 554 6.95 0.31 23.65
N ALA A 555 8.07 0.61 22.97
CA ALA A 555 8.57 -0.24 21.90
C ALA A 555 9.24 -1.51 22.45
N HIS A 556 8.88 -2.67 21.90
CA HIS A 556 9.63 -3.92 22.04
C HIS A 556 10.74 -3.97 20.98
N ARG A 557 10.45 -3.52 19.76
CA ARG A 557 11.39 -3.38 18.65
C ARG A 557 10.98 -2.18 17.80
N GLY A 558 11.94 -1.60 17.09
CA GLY A 558 11.67 -0.40 16.31
C GLY A 558 11.66 0.84 17.21
N ARG A 559 10.92 1.86 16.81
CA ARG A 559 10.87 3.16 17.48
C ARG A 559 9.69 3.26 18.43
N GLN A 560 8.53 2.72 18.09
CA GLN A 560 7.33 2.92 18.89
C GLN A 560 6.50 1.66 19.02
N GLY A 561 5.85 1.52 20.17
CA GLY A 561 4.75 0.59 20.36
C GLY A 561 3.46 1.34 20.66
N MET A 562 2.49 0.63 21.21
CA MET A 562 1.22 1.21 21.63
C MET A 562 1.03 1.12 23.14
N CYS A 563 0.79 2.27 23.78
CA CYS A 563 0.54 2.37 25.21
C CYS A 563 -0.94 2.56 25.51
N LEU A 564 -1.45 1.73 26.41
CA LEU A 564 -2.81 1.75 26.92
C LEU A 564 -2.76 2.09 28.41
N VAL A 565 -3.26 3.28 28.78
CA VAL A 565 -3.18 3.79 30.15
C VAL A 565 -4.55 3.79 30.83
N ARG A 566 -4.59 3.35 32.09
CA ARG A 566 -5.81 3.15 32.88
C ARG A 566 -5.61 3.51 34.33
N THR A 567 -6.69 3.87 35.00
CA THR A 567 -6.72 4.09 36.45
C THR A 567 -7.74 3.18 37.12
N GLN A 568 -7.58 2.96 38.42
CA GLN A 568 -8.56 2.26 39.26
C GLN A 568 -9.96 2.88 39.27
N PHE A 569 -10.10 4.15 38.84
CA PHE A 569 -11.38 4.86 38.83
C PHE A 569 -12.18 4.61 37.56
N ASP A 570 -11.54 4.06 36.53
CA ASP A 570 -12.23 3.69 35.32
C ASP A 570 -13.15 2.48 35.54
N ASN A 571 -14.31 2.49 34.90
CA ASN A 571 -15.37 1.51 35.13
C ASN A 571 -15.67 0.57 33.94
N ARG A 572 -14.95 0.73 32.82
CA ARG A 572 -15.06 -0.09 31.60
C ARG A 572 -13.70 -0.30 30.97
N PRO A 573 -13.40 -1.46 30.37
CA PRO A 573 -12.14 -1.65 29.65
C PRO A 573 -11.93 -0.59 28.56
N LEU A 574 -10.69 -0.14 28.41
CA LEU A 574 -10.28 0.61 27.23
C LEU A 574 -10.24 -0.33 26.03
N ARG A 575 -10.72 0.15 24.88
CA ARG A 575 -10.88 -0.65 23.67
C ARG A 575 -9.95 -0.09 22.61
N MET A 576 -9.16 -0.96 21.98
CA MET A 576 -8.27 -0.63 20.88
C MET A 576 -8.62 -1.53 19.70
N PRO A 577 -9.64 -1.16 18.90
CA PRO A 577 -10.01 -1.90 17.71
C PRO A 577 -9.02 -1.67 16.57
N PHE A 578 -8.77 -2.72 15.81
CA PHE A 578 -8.16 -2.59 14.51
C PHE A 578 -9.22 -2.12 13.51
N LYS A 579 -8.95 -1.03 12.76
CA LYS A 579 -9.93 -0.35 11.91
C LYS A 579 -10.48 -1.24 10.79
N HIS A 580 -9.68 -2.20 10.31
CA HIS A 580 -10.00 -3.03 9.15
C HIS A 580 -10.36 -4.47 9.53
N THR A 581 -11.14 -5.13 8.67
CA THR A 581 -11.29 -6.59 8.70
C THR A 581 -10.10 -7.23 8.01
N ILE A 582 -9.42 -8.16 8.68
CA ILE A 582 -8.26 -8.89 8.13
C ILE A 582 -8.76 -10.10 7.37
N ARG A 583 -8.35 -10.26 6.11
CA ARG A 583 -8.87 -11.32 5.23
C ARG A 583 -7.77 -12.26 4.79
N THR A 584 -8.08 -13.55 4.81
CA THR A 584 -7.28 -14.54 4.11
C THR A 584 -7.52 -14.38 2.61
N MET A 585 -6.43 -14.18 1.88
CA MET A 585 -6.49 -14.03 0.43
C MET A 585 -6.49 -15.42 -0.18
N PRO A 586 -7.43 -15.73 -1.08
CA PRO A 586 -7.38 -16.99 -1.79
C PRO A 586 -6.11 -17.01 -2.64
N ILE A 587 -5.40 -18.13 -2.61
CA ILE A 587 -4.41 -18.40 -3.65
C ILE A 587 -5.18 -19.03 -4.80
N THR A 588 -4.86 -18.61 -6.03
CA THR A 588 -5.43 -19.18 -7.24
C THR A 588 -4.47 -20.23 -7.81
N PRO A 589 -4.42 -21.49 -7.30
CA PRO A 589 -3.65 -22.52 -7.95
C PRO A 589 -4.42 -23.00 -9.19
N GLY A 590 -4.29 -22.28 -10.30
CA GLY A 590 -4.40 -22.81 -11.66
C GLY A 590 -5.70 -23.45 -12.16
N ASP A 591 -6.67 -23.82 -11.32
CA ASP A 591 -7.93 -24.46 -11.71
C ASP A 591 -9.02 -24.22 -10.63
N SER A 592 -9.76 -23.11 -10.74
CA SER A 592 -11.17 -22.91 -10.31
C SER A 592 -11.62 -23.16 -8.85
N THR A 593 -10.77 -23.58 -7.91
CA THR A 593 -11.10 -23.56 -6.47
C THR A 593 -10.20 -22.57 -5.75
N LEU A 594 -10.77 -21.41 -5.41
CA LEU A 594 -10.17 -20.46 -4.47
C LEU A 594 -10.09 -21.17 -3.13
N LEU A 595 -8.90 -21.62 -2.72
CA LEU A 595 -8.67 -22.16 -1.39
C LEU A 595 -7.96 -21.11 -0.55
N ALA A 596 -8.49 -20.87 0.65
CA ALA A 596 -7.84 -20.04 1.66
C ALA A 596 -7.11 -20.92 2.67
N TYR A 597 -6.10 -20.36 3.32
CA TYR A 597 -5.49 -21.02 4.47
C TYR A 597 -6.32 -20.77 5.71
N HIS A 598 -6.75 -21.84 6.37
CA HIS A 598 -7.66 -21.73 7.52
C HIS A 598 -6.95 -21.71 8.87
N ASP A 599 -5.72 -22.24 8.96
CA ASP A 599 -4.97 -22.28 10.21
C ASP A 599 -4.30 -20.94 10.48
N MET A 600 -4.62 -20.36 11.64
CA MET A 600 -4.22 -19.02 12.01
C MET A 600 -3.63 -18.98 13.43
N SER A 601 -2.80 -17.98 13.70
CA SER A 601 -2.37 -17.64 15.06
C SER A 601 -2.40 -16.12 15.25
N LEU A 602 -3.05 -15.65 16.32
CA LEU A 602 -2.83 -14.33 16.87
C LEU A 602 -1.53 -14.37 17.68
N TYR A 603 -0.57 -13.52 17.37
CA TYR A 603 0.73 -13.45 18.04
C TYR A 603 1.08 -11.98 18.33
N GLY A 604 1.91 -11.72 19.32
CA GLY A 604 2.45 -10.39 19.58
C GLY A 604 3.17 -10.32 20.92
N TYR A 605 3.62 -9.12 21.28
CA TYR A 605 4.34 -8.86 22.51
C TYR A 605 3.54 -7.92 23.39
N SER A 606 3.62 -8.15 24.71
CA SER A 606 3.01 -7.26 25.70
C SER A 606 3.91 -7.09 26.92
N LYS A 607 3.93 -5.89 27.48
CA LYS A 607 4.54 -5.56 28.77
C LYS A 607 3.51 -4.85 29.65
N GLY A 608 3.50 -5.16 30.94
CA GLY A 608 2.51 -4.64 31.88
C GLY A 608 3.16 -3.99 33.09
N GLU A 609 2.77 -2.76 33.37
CA GLU A 609 3.12 -2.00 34.58
C GLU A 609 1.82 -1.74 35.35
N ASN A 610 1.61 -2.51 36.41
CA ASN A 610 0.34 -2.61 37.13
C ASN A 610 -0.86 -2.86 36.19
N ALA A 611 -0.62 -3.46 35.01
CA ALA A 611 -1.64 -3.60 33.98
C ALA A 611 -2.86 -4.36 34.50
N GLY A 612 -4.07 -3.88 34.19
CA GLY A 612 -5.25 -4.72 34.26
C GLY A 612 -5.20 -5.88 33.27
N VAL A 613 -6.24 -6.70 33.26
CA VAL A 613 -6.33 -7.86 32.36
C VAL A 613 -6.31 -7.39 30.90
N LEU A 614 -5.40 -7.94 30.10
CA LEU A 614 -5.39 -7.82 28.64
C LEU A 614 -6.27 -8.91 28.03
N SER A 615 -7.26 -8.52 27.25
CA SER A 615 -8.13 -9.43 26.49
C SER A 615 -8.20 -9.04 25.02
N ALA A 616 -8.64 -9.95 24.17
CA ALA A 616 -8.93 -9.70 22.76
C ALA A 616 -10.35 -10.16 22.43
N GLU A 617 -11.17 -9.28 21.87
CA GLU A 617 -12.41 -9.64 21.18
C GLU A 617 -12.06 -10.00 19.74
N MET A 618 -12.45 -11.20 19.33
CA MET A 618 -12.21 -11.70 17.98
C MET A 618 -13.49 -12.22 17.36
N SER A 619 -13.83 -11.72 16.18
CA SER A 619 -14.98 -12.16 15.39
C SER A 619 -14.49 -12.80 14.08
N ILE A 620 -15.01 -13.99 13.76
CA ILE A 620 -14.83 -14.64 12.47
C ILE A 620 -16.02 -14.26 11.58
N LEU A 621 -15.72 -13.76 10.40
CA LEU A 621 -16.66 -13.14 9.48
C LEU A 621 -16.62 -13.82 8.11
N THR A 622 -17.67 -13.61 7.31
CA THR A 622 -17.68 -13.93 5.87
C THR A 622 -16.58 -13.19 5.11
N SER A 623 -16.23 -13.74 3.95
CA SER A 623 -15.17 -13.24 3.06
C SER A 623 -15.35 -11.80 2.60
N GLU A 624 -16.58 -11.27 2.55
CA GLU A 624 -16.87 -9.97 1.92
C GLU A 624 -17.84 -9.10 2.74
N ASP A 625 -19.06 -9.58 3.03
CA ASP A 625 -20.15 -8.79 3.59
C ASP A 625 -20.17 -8.66 5.14
N ASN A 626 -19.16 -9.19 5.82
CA ASN A 626 -18.98 -9.14 7.28
C ASN A 626 -20.09 -9.80 8.12
N LEU A 627 -20.85 -10.77 7.59
CA LEU A 627 -21.71 -11.61 8.41
C LEU A 627 -20.89 -12.47 9.37
N VAL A 628 -21.35 -12.56 10.63
CA VAL A 628 -20.60 -13.18 11.72
C VAL A 628 -20.86 -14.68 11.82
N PHE A 629 -19.79 -15.48 11.77
CA PHE A 629 -19.82 -16.92 12.08
C PHE A 629 -19.70 -17.19 13.58
N SER A 630 -18.78 -16.49 14.25
CA SER A 630 -18.53 -16.67 15.68
C SER A 630 -17.84 -15.45 16.27
N GLU A 631 -18.07 -15.20 17.55
CA GLU A 631 -17.37 -14.19 18.33
C GLU A 631 -16.87 -14.81 19.62
N GLN A 632 -15.69 -14.38 20.05
CA GLN A 632 -15.11 -14.82 21.32
C GLN A 632 -14.31 -13.70 21.98
N THR A 633 -14.29 -13.70 23.30
CA THR A 633 -13.39 -12.87 24.10
C THR A 633 -12.34 -13.77 24.72
N LEU A 634 -11.09 -13.52 24.35
CA LEU A 634 -9.91 -14.25 24.80
C LEU A 634 -9.23 -13.47 25.91
N GLN A 635 -8.99 -14.10 27.07
CA GLN A 635 -8.08 -13.52 28.06
C GLN A 635 -6.64 -13.82 27.63
N ILE A 636 -5.88 -12.78 27.26
CA ILE A 636 -4.53 -12.90 26.70
C ILE A 636 -3.47 -12.89 27.80
N LYS A 637 -3.56 -11.94 28.74
CA LYS A 637 -2.69 -11.86 29.93
C LYS A 637 -3.51 -11.55 31.18
N ALA A 638 -3.10 -12.12 32.30
CA ALA A 638 -3.64 -11.75 33.61
C ALA A 638 -3.15 -10.34 34.01
N ALA A 639 -3.88 -9.71 34.92
CA ALA A 639 -3.46 -8.43 35.50
C ALA A 639 -2.15 -8.59 36.30
N GLY A 640 -1.31 -7.56 36.30
CA GLY A 640 -0.10 -7.48 37.10
C GLY A 640 1.07 -6.81 36.41
N ASN A 641 2.25 -7.01 36.98
CA ASN A 641 3.52 -6.53 36.44
C ASN A 641 4.24 -7.66 35.71
N TYR A 642 4.66 -7.41 34.48
CA TYR A 642 5.46 -8.34 33.69
C TYR A 642 6.26 -7.56 32.65
N ASP A 643 7.49 -8.01 32.44
CA ASP A 643 8.31 -7.50 31.35
C ASP A 643 7.79 -8.01 29.99
N TRP A 644 8.42 -7.58 28.89
CA TRP A 644 8.07 -8.03 27.55
C TRP A 644 7.99 -9.55 27.45
N GLN A 645 6.80 -10.02 27.09
CA GLN A 645 6.51 -11.43 26.88
C GLN A 645 5.63 -11.59 25.65
N THR A 646 5.84 -12.69 24.94
CA THR A 646 4.95 -13.07 23.86
C THR A 646 3.57 -13.47 24.41
N PHE A 647 2.55 -13.27 23.59
CA PHE A 647 1.27 -13.93 23.69
C PHE A 647 0.97 -14.63 22.37
N GLU A 648 0.26 -15.76 22.45
CA GLU A 648 -0.15 -16.51 21.27
C GLU A 648 -1.52 -17.16 21.48
N HIS A 649 -2.32 -17.18 20.42
CA HIS A 649 -3.58 -17.91 20.37
C HIS A 649 -3.79 -18.49 18.97
N SER A 650 -3.74 -19.82 18.87
CA SER A 650 -3.97 -20.53 17.61
C SER A 650 -5.43 -20.92 17.46
N PHE A 651 -5.97 -20.75 16.25
CA PHE A 651 -7.36 -21.07 15.90
C PHE A 651 -7.44 -21.42 14.41
N SER A 652 -8.56 -22.01 13.99
CA SER A 652 -8.82 -22.29 12.58
C SER A 652 -10.13 -21.66 12.13
N LEU A 653 -10.14 -21.13 10.91
CA LEU A 653 -11.36 -20.68 10.24
C LEU A 653 -12.24 -21.88 9.87
N PRO A 654 -13.58 -21.76 9.90
CA PRO A 654 -14.49 -22.78 9.39
C PRO A 654 -14.18 -23.15 7.93
N GLU A 655 -14.37 -24.43 7.58
CA GLU A 655 -14.23 -24.89 6.19
C GLU A 655 -15.08 -24.06 5.22
N ASP A 656 -14.56 -23.79 4.02
CA ASP A 656 -15.22 -23.00 2.97
C ASP A 656 -16.60 -23.57 2.54
N SER A 657 -16.88 -24.85 2.84
CA SER A 657 -18.23 -25.43 2.66
C SER A 657 -19.29 -24.86 3.62
N ASN A 658 -18.86 -24.21 4.70
CA ASN A 658 -19.74 -23.51 5.64
C ASN A 658 -19.89 -22.06 5.19
N VAL A 659 -21.10 -21.70 4.81
CA VAL A 659 -21.39 -20.42 4.18
C VAL A 659 -22.53 -19.71 4.90
N LEU A 660 -22.51 -18.37 4.85
CA LEU A 660 -23.58 -17.52 5.36
C LEU A 660 -24.09 -16.55 4.29
N GLY A 661 -25.28 -16.00 4.54
CA GLY A 661 -25.87 -14.98 3.68
C GLY A 661 -26.46 -15.52 2.37
N PRO A 662 -27.11 -14.64 1.59
CA PRO A 662 -27.73 -14.99 0.32
C PRO A 662 -26.70 -15.35 -0.76
N GLU A 663 -25.48 -14.83 -0.66
CA GLU A 663 -24.37 -15.05 -1.59
C GLU A 663 -23.56 -16.31 -1.29
N ASN A 664 -23.87 -17.02 -0.19
CA ASN A 664 -23.15 -18.21 0.26
C ASN A 664 -21.65 -17.94 0.45
N LEU A 665 -21.32 -16.92 1.24
CA LEU A 665 -19.93 -16.52 1.47
C LEU A 665 -19.26 -17.36 2.57
N PRO A 666 -18.02 -17.84 2.38
CA PRO A 666 -17.28 -18.63 3.36
C PRO A 666 -16.63 -17.77 4.46
N ALA A 667 -16.19 -18.42 5.55
CA ALA A 667 -15.54 -17.78 6.68
C ALA A 667 -14.05 -17.49 6.43
N ARG A 668 -13.72 -16.33 5.87
CA ARG A 668 -12.34 -16.00 5.44
C ARG A 668 -11.74 -14.77 6.13
N ALA A 669 -12.38 -14.29 7.18
CA ALA A 669 -12.10 -12.97 7.72
C ALA A 669 -12.14 -12.90 9.23
N VAL A 670 -11.32 -12.02 9.79
CA VAL A 670 -11.14 -11.82 11.22
C VAL A 670 -11.20 -10.34 11.55
N LYS A 671 -12.00 -9.98 12.55
CA LYS A 671 -11.98 -8.66 13.18
C LYS A 671 -11.44 -8.78 14.60
N LEU A 672 -10.58 -7.85 14.99
CA LEU A 672 -9.84 -7.89 16.25
C LEU A 672 -9.99 -6.58 17.03
N THR A 673 -10.16 -6.68 18.34
CA THR A 673 -10.14 -5.54 19.26
C THR A 673 -9.45 -5.95 20.56
N PHE A 674 -8.40 -5.24 20.94
CA PHE A 674 -7.77 -5.43 22.24
C PHE A 674 -8.51 -4.64 23.32
N LEU A 675 -8.51 -5.21 24.53
CA LEU A 675 -9.17 -4.67 25.71
C LEU A 675 -8.19 -4.61 26.87
N HIS A 676 -8.06 -3.45 27.50
CA HIS A 676 -7.30 -3.29 28.74
C HIS A 676 -8.23 -2.91 29.89
N SER A 677 -8.41 -3.86 30.80
CA SER A 677 -9.26 -3.65 31.99
C SER A 677 -8.63 -2.63 32.94
N PRO A 678 -9.44 -1.90 33.74
CA PRO A 678 -8.91 -1.11 34.85
C PRO A 678 -8.05 -1.96 35.79
N PRO A 679 -6.99 -1.41 36.41
CA PRO A 679 -6.25 -2.07 37.47
C PRO A 679 -7.07 -2.15 38.76
N ALA A 680 -6.59 -2.96 39.71
CA ALA A 680 -7.21 -3.07 41.04
C ALA A 680 -6.99 -1.80 41.89
N ASP A 681 -5.81 -1.19 41.76
CA ASP A 681 -5.45 0.08 42.38
C ASP A 681 -4.50 0.90 41.49
N GLY A 682 -4.37 2.19 41.76
CA GLY A 682 -3.43 3.11 41.13
C GLY A 682 -3.66 3.37 39.64
N GLU A 683 -2.56 3.66 38.96
CA GLU A 683 -2.41 3.83 37.51
C GLU A 683 -1.79 2.55 36.93
N ALA A 684 -2.13 2.25 35.68
CA ALA A 684 -1.67 1.08 34.96
C ALA A 684 -1.34 1.44 33.52
N THR A 685 -0.22 0.92 33.04
CA THR A 685 0.20 1.01 31.65
C THR A 685 0.36 -0.39 31.09
N LEU A 686 -0.28 -0.65 29.96
CA LEU A 686 -0.07 -1.83 29.14
C LEU A 686 0.58 -1.37 27.84
N MET A 687 1.70 -2.00 27.47
CA MET A 687 2.40 -1.77 26.21
C MET A 687 2.18 -2.98 25.30
N LEU A 688 1.86 -2.72 24.04
CA LEU A 688 1.70 -3.72 22.99
C LEU A 688 2.62 -3.39 21.82
N ASP A 689 3.17 -4.42 21.21
CA ASP A 689 4.02 -4.28 20.03
C ASP A 689 4.06 -5.58 19.20
N ASP A 690 4.48 -5.48 17.95
CA ASP A 690 4.79 -6.57 17.03
C ASP A 690 3.63 -7.58 16.84
N ILE A 691 2.39 -7.08 16.88
CA ILE A 691 1.17 -7.88 16.74
C ILE A 691 1.08 -8.44 15.32
N ALA A 692 0.74 -9.72 15.20
CA ALA A 692 0.55 -10.38 13.91
C ALA A 692 -0.68 -11.27 13.93
N LEU A 693 -1.39 -11.29 12.80
CA LEU A 693 -2.37 -12.33 12.51
C LEU A 693 -1.77 -13.26 11.46
N ILE A 694 -1.13 -14.32 11.95
CA ILE A 694 -0.33 -15.22 11.15
C ILE A 694 -1.24 -16.22 10.43
N SER A 695 -1.17 -16.27 9.11
CA SER A 695 -1.74 -17.33 8.27
C SER A 695 -0.66 -18.38 7.98
N TRP A 696 -0.92 -19.65 8.30
CA TRP A 696 0.04 -20.74 8.09
C TRP A 696 -0.11 -21.37 6.71
N GLN A 697 0.90 -21.19 5.84
CA GLN A 697 0.72 -21.38 4.39
C GLN A 697 1.51 -22.54 3.78
N LYS A 698 2.70 -22.86 4.33
CA LYS A 698 3.62 -23.80 3.66
C LYS A 698 4.35 -24.70 4.65
N ASP A 699 4.09 -26.00 4.57
CA ASP A 699 4.85 -27.00 5.31
C ASP A 699 6.25 -27.16 4.69
N ILE A 700 7.26 -27.29 5.56
CA ILE A 700 8.66 -27.48 5.19
C ILE A 700 9.07 -28.92 5.47
N ILE A 701 9.52 -29.60 4.41
CA ILE A 701 10.08 -30.95 4.50
C ILE A 701 11.60 -30.86 4.46
N LEU A 702 12.25 -31.22 5.58
CA LEU A 702 13.71 -31.31 5.66
C LEU A 702 14.20 -32.61 5.00
N THR A 703 14.89 -32.50 3.87
CA THR A 703 15.54 -33.64 3.21
C THR A 703 16.97 -33.79 3.73
N ASN A 704 17.28 -34.92 4.37
CA ASN A 704 18.56 -35.14 5.08
C ASN A 704 18.88 -34.03 6.11
N GLY A 705 17.84 -33.53 6.80
CA GLY A 705 17.98 -32.47 7.81
C GLY A 705 18.14 -31.06 7.24
N ALA A 706 17.91 -30.85 5.94
CA ALA A 706 18.02 -29.53 5.31
C ALA A 706 16.85 -29.21 4.38
N TRP A 707 16.51 -27.93 4.30
CA TRP A 707 15.64 -27.33 3.29
C TRP A 707 16.34 -26.07 2.75
N ALA A 708 16.16 -25.80 1.46
CA ALA A 708 16.67 -24.58 0.83
C ALA A 708 15.81 -24.16 -0.36
N GLN A 709 15.76 -22.85 -0.62
CA GLN A 709 15.20 -22.24 -1.83
C GLN A 709 15.99 -20.99 -2.20
N ASN A 710 15.82 -20.51 -3.43
CA ASN A 710 16.46 -19.30 -3.95
C ASN A 710 15.46 -18.21 -4.36
N THR A 711 14.17 -18.43 -4.13
CA THR A 711 13.09 -17.49 -4.46
C THR A 711 12.74 -16.62 -3.25
N MET A 712 12.63 -15.31 -3.49
CA MET A 712 12.16 -14.35 -2.49
C MET A 712 10.69 -14.62 -2.12
N HIS A 713 10.32 -14.35 -0.87
CA HIS A 713 8.96 -14.50 -0.38
C HIS A 713 8.68 -13.58 0.83
N GLY A 714 7.41 -13.29 1.08
CA GLY A 714 6.94 -12.48 2.20
C GLY A 714 6.46 -13.32 3.40
N MET A 715 7.21 -14.37 3.79
CA MET A 715 6.85 -15.17 4.98
C MET A 715 7.77 -14.81 6.14
N ASP A 716 7.19 -14.37 7.24
CA ASP A 716 7.90 -13.75 8.37
C ASP A 716 7.87 -14.60 9.64
N PHE A 717 7.22 -15.77 9.60
CA PHE A 717 7.06 -16.64 10.78
C PHE A 717 7.36 -18.11 10.47
N LEU A 718 7.89 -18.82 11.46
CA LEU A 718 7.92 -20.29 11.49
C LEU A 718 7.09 -20.82 12.66
N GLN A 719 6.31 -21.86 12.43
CA GLN A 719 5.82 -22.75 13.48
C GLN A 719 6.74 -23.97 13.51
N VAL A 720 7.34 -24.26 14.66
CA VAL A 720 8.25 -25.38 14.86
C VAL A 720 7.69 -26.27 15.96
N ASN A 721 7.44 -27.54 15.65
CA ASN A 721 6.96 -28.54 16.60
C ASN A 721 7.98 -29.68 16.71
N SER A 722 8.50 -29.92 17.92
CA SER A 722 9.44 -31.02 18.19
C SER A 722 9.19 -31.70 19.53
N GLN A 723 9.49 -33.00 19.58
CA GLN A 723 9.39 -33.82 20.79
C GLN A 723 10.60 -33.67 21.73
N LYS A 724 11.66 -32.99 21.29
CA LYS A 724 12.88 -32.73 22.04
C LYS A 724 13.30 -31.29 21.79
N ASP A 725 14.22 -30.80 22.62
CA ASP A 725 14.92 -29.57 22.32
C ASP A 725 15.56 -29.69 20.93
N VAL A 726 15.37 -28.67 20.10
CA VAL A 726 15.80 -28.64 18.71
C VAL A 726 16.62 -27.39 18.45
N THR A 727 17.71 -27.54 17.70
CA THR A 727 18.51 -26.41 17.22
C THR A 727 18.37 -26.30 15.71
N ILE A 728 17.76 -25.21 15.25
CA ILE A 728 17.62 -24.92 13.82
C ILE A 728 18.64 -23.85 13.42
N ASN A 729 19.38 -24.11 12.34
CA ASN A 729 20.21 -23.11 11.67
C ASN A 729 19.43 -22.56 10.49
N LEU A 730 19.00 -21.31 10.62
CA LEU A 730 18.31 -20.54 9.59
C LEU A 730 19.35 -19.86 8.70
N THR A 731 19.10 -19.78 7.40
CA THR A 731 19.92 -19.01 6.47
C THR A 731 19.05 -17.96 5.81
N PHE A 732 19.33 -16.70 6.09
CA PHE A 732 18.70 -15.56 5.45
C PHE A 732 19.53 -15.11 4.26
N SER A 733 18.89 -14.69 3.18
CA SER A 733 19.55 -14.08 2.03
C SER A 733 19.04 -12.66 1.83
N SER A 734 19.95 -11.74 1.51
CA SER A 734 19.65 -10.39 1.04
C SER A 734 20.39 -10.14 -0.26
N PHE A 735 19.81 -9.35 -1.16
CA PHE A 735 20.46 -9.02 -2.43
C PHE A 735 21.62 -8.04 -2.22
N GLN A 736 22.67 -8.18 -3.03
CA GLN A 736 23.87 -7.33 -2.98
C GLN A 736 23.72 -6.02 -3.76
#